data_AF-A0A317W088-F1
#
_entry.id   AF-A0A317W088-F1
#
_cell.length_a   1.000
_cell.length_b   1.000
_cell.length_c   1.000
_cell.angle_alpha   90.00
_cell.angle_beta   90.00
_cell.angle_gamma   90.00
#
_symmetry.space_group_name_H-M   'P 1'
#
loop_
_entity.id
_entity.type
_entity.pdbx_description
1 polymer ?
#
loop_
_entity_poly.entity_id
_entity_poly.type
_entity_poly.pdbx_seq_one_letter_code
_entity_poly.pdbx_strand_id
1 'polypeptide(L)'
;MATTLEAGHFQTHESPAPDTILVRDALYGDHTITEPVLIDLLQSPDLRRLIGIGQHGVTGHLGLLPKPVKITRFEHSVGALLLVRIAGASVEEQVTALLHDISHTVLSHVPGKESFHETTQIPAILTKHGIPQTVLDEEQYPLVEMGAPHLCADRLDYSLRDAVAFGMFALDDSHRVVAALKAFPDASSPHRMLVLNDQQVALRLARAYLTTDREVWSNPTHVEMYRKTGQLIGDLVRGGQIQEAVLWSMSDEDFWELLKDVADPDGAETLEKFETEGLGEAHGLRLHKHAKVRTIDPDIAVAETEAVALSVVDPDWAVERQEYIRGREATRESLPSTMTEAFTQTDLQGALPLIARGKVRDLYEIDDKTLLFVATDRISAYDVIMENGILNKGILLTLCTQKWFSILTSALPSLRTHFLTLDLPPQIPESLRPVLQNRSMQVRKLRILPIEAIVRGYITGSAWKEYQTSGTVHGIPVKEGLRESEAFPDGPIYTPSTKAEQGEHDENIHPDKAVEILGGKYAATVAALAIQLYKVAHEYALTRGVIIADTKFEFGVDEETGEVVLADEVLTPDSSRFWPKDTYEIGRGQASFDKQFLRDWLVKEGLKGKEGVRMTEEIAQKTAEKYKEAWEKITGGN
;
A
#
# COMPACT_ATOMS: atom_id res chain seq x y z
N MET A 1 16.03 -44.42 14.25
CA MET A 1 14.83 -44.57 13.39
C MET A 1 14.61 -43.21 12.77
N ALA A 2 14.37 -43.12 11.46
CA ALA A 2 14.01 -41.86 10.84
C ALA A 2 12.73 -41.35 11.50
N THR A 3 12.73 -40.13 12.02
CA THR A 3 11.55 -39.49 12.57
C THR A 3 10.78 -38.87 11.41
N THR A 4 9.55 -39.32 11.18
CA THR A 4 8.61 -38.69 10.25
C THR A 4 7.89 -37.55 10.96
N LEU A 5 7.90 -36.37 10.36
CA LEU A 5 7.19 -35.18 10.81
C LEU A 5 6.01 -34.95 9.85
N GLU A 6 4.80 -34.97 10.38
CA GLU A 6 3.59 -34.56 9.67
C GLU A 6 3.54 -33.03 9.66
N ALA A 7 3.76 -32.43 8.50
CA ALA A 7 3.85 -30.97 8.36
C ALA A 7 2.46 -30.32 8.19
N GLY A 8 1.50 -31.05 7.64
CA GLY A 8 0.16 -30.56 7.36
C GLY A 8 -0.69 -31.62 6.66
N HIS A 9 -1.60 -31.19 5.78
CA HIS A 9 -2.52 -32.08 5.08
C HIS A 9 -1.88 -32.84 3.91
N PHE A 10 -0.96 -32.20 3.19
CA PHE A 10 -0.36 -32.73 1.97
C PHE A 10 1.09 -33.17 2.15
N GLN A 11 1.74 -32.80 3.26
CA GLN A 11 3.19 -32.84 3.36
C GLN A 11 3.72 -33.60 4.58
N THR A 12 4.70 -34.47 4.33
CA THR A 12 5.47 -35.19 5.36
C THR A 12 6.97 -35.01 5.15
N HIS A 13 7.73 -34.98 6.25
CA HIS A 13 9.17 -34.79 6.23
C HIS A 13 9.86 -35.96 6.92
N GLU A 14 10.86 -36.54 6.29
CA GLU A 14 11.70 -37.59 6.86
C GLU A 14 13.16 -37.15 6.88
N SER A 15 13.86 -37.39 7.98
CA SER A 15 15.31 -37.15 8.07
C SER A 15 16.07 -38.47 8.01
N PRO A 16 16.40 -38.99 6.81
CA PRO A 16 17.14 -40.25 6.68
C PRO A 16 18.60 -40.12 7.18
N ALA A 17 19.15 -38.91 7.16
CA ALA A 17 20.48 -38.56 7.66
C ALA A 17 20.46 -37.14 8.27
N PRO A 18 21.45 -36.74 9.11
CA PRO A 18 21.50 -35.41 9.72
C PRO A 18 21.54 -34.26 8.72
N ASP A 19 22.09 -34.50 7.53
CA ASP A 19 22.31 -33.56 6.44
C ASP A 19 21.36 -33.80 5.26
N THR A 20 20.22 -34.45 5.50
CA THR A 20 19.24 -34.74 4.45
C THR A 20 17.82 -34.71 5.00
N ILE A 21 16.93 -33.98 4.33
CA ILE A 21 15.48 -34.00 4.59
C ILE A 21 14.78 -34.44 3.30
N LEU A 22 13.99 -35.50 3.37
CA LEU A 22 13.07 -35.92 2.32
C LEU A 22 11.71 -35.31 2.60
N VAL A 23 11.26 -34.39 1.74
CA VAL A 23 9.93 -33.81 1.76
C VAL A 23 9.06 -34.59 0.77
N ARG A 24 7.99 -35.21 1.24
CA ARG A 24 6.95 -35.78 0.37
C ARG A 24 5.76 -34.85 0.39
N ASP A 25 5.46 -34.25 -0.75
CA ASP A 25 4.32 -33.35 -0.92
C ASP A 25 3.36 -33.94 -1.96
N ALA A 26 2.09 -34.13 -1.60
CA ALA A 26 1.11 -34.73 -2.50
C ALA A 26 0.89 -33.91 -3.78
N LEU A 27 1.08 -32.59 -3.74
CA LEU A 27 0.92 -31.71 -4.90
C LEU A 27 2.19 -31.64 -5.75
N TYR A 28 3.37 -31.66 -5.14
CA TYR A 28 4.64 -31.36 -5.82
C TYR A 28 5.60 -32.54 -5.92
N GLY A 29 5.23 -33.70 -5.40
CA GLY A 29 6.03 -34.92 -5.40
C GLY A 29 7.08 -34.95 -4.29
N ASP A 30 8.03 -35.87 -4.44
CA ASP A 30 9.10 -36.11 -3.48
C ASP A 30 10.34 -35.25 -3.80
N HIS A 31 10.85 -34.53 -2.80
CA HIS A 31 12.01 -33.65 -2.92
C HIS A 31 13.04 -33.94 -1.83
N THR A 32 14.30 -34.11 -2.23
CA THR A 32 15.41 -34.27 -1.29
C THR A 32 16.11 -32.92 -1.09
N ILE A 33 16.10 -32.40 0.13
CA ILE A 33 16.80 -31.19 0.56
C ILE A 33 18.16 -31.60 1.15
N THR A 34 19.23 -31.04 0.60
CA THR A 34 20.62 -31.31 1.05
C THR A 34 21.40 -30.02 1.34
N GLU A 35 20.83 -28.87 1.03
CA GLU A 35 21.40 -27.55 1.25
C GLU A 35 21.44 -27.25 2.75
N PRO A 36 22.63 -27.04 3.36
CA PRO A 36 22.76 -26.90 4.81
C PRO A 36 21.91 -25.77 5.42
N VAL A 37 21.77 -24.64 4.71
CA VAL A 37 20.94 -23.53 5.17
C VAL A 37 19.46 -23.91 5.22
N LEU A 38 18.94 -24.60 4.20
CA LEU A 38 17.54 -25.02 4.16
C LEU A 38 17.26 -26.06 5.25
N ILE A 39 18.20 -26.97 5.50
CA ILE A 39 18.09 -27.96 6.58
C ILE A 39 18.02 -27.27 7.95
N ASP A 40 18.95 -26.34 8.23
CA ASP A 40 18.96 -25.62 9.51
C ASP A 40 17.68 -24.78 9.70
N LEU A 41 17.17 -24.15 8.63
CA LEU A 41 15.91 -23.39 8.67
C LEU A 41 14.69 -24.30 8.90
N LEU A 42 14.57 -25.42 8.18
CA LEU A 42 13.50 -26.43 8.35
C LEU A 42 13.50 -27.08 9.75
N GLN A 43 14.65 -27.08 10.41
CA GLN A 43 14.80 -27.59 11.77
C GLN A 43 14.67 -26.50 12.84
N SER A 44 14.62 -25.22 12.45
CA SER A 44 14.52 -24.10 13.39
C SER A 44 13.18 -24.10 14.14
N PRO A 45 13.16 -23.78 15.46
CA PRO A 45 11.91 -23.59 16.19
C PRO A 45 11.04 -22.48 15.59
N ASP A 46 11.68 -21.40 15.10
CA ASP A 46 11.01 -20.24 14.52
C ASP A 46 10.16 -20.61 13.30
N LEU A 47 10.63 -21.52 12.45
CA LEU A 47 9.86 -22.04 11.32
C LEU A 47 8.93 -23.17 11.74
N ARG A 48 9.39 -24.12 12.58
CA ARG A 48 8.58 -25.28 12.99
C ARG A 48 7.33 -24.91 13.79
N ARG A 49 7.31 -23.76 14.47
CA ARG A 49 6.09 -23.28 15.14
C ARG A 49 4.91 -23.16 14.17
N LEU A 50 5.17 -22.86 12.88
CA LEU A 50 4.15 -22.69 11.85
C LEU A 50 3.34 -23.97 11.57
N ILE A 51 3.81 -25.14 12.03
CA ILE A 51 3.03 -26.40 11.98
C ILE A 51 1.78 -26.29 12.88
N GLY A 52 1.88 -25.55 13.99
CA GLY A 52 0.77 -25.26 14.88
C GLY A 52 -0.24 -24.26 14.30
N ILE A 53 0.15 -23.51 13.27
CA ILE A 53 -0.58 -22.36 12.73
C ILE A 53 -1.27 -22.75 11.41
N GLY A 54 -2.59 -22.69 11.36
CA GLY A 54 -3.39 -23.02 10.19
C GLY A 54 -3.56 -21.82 9.26
N GLN A 55 -3.46 -22.06 7.94
CA GLN A 55 -3.54 -21.03 6.89
C GLN A 55 -4.82 -20.18 6.97
N HIS A 56 -5.93 -20.80 7.39
CA HIS A 56 -7.27 -20.21 7.43
C HIS A 56 -7.74 -19.79 8.83
N GLY A 57 -6.81 -19.52 9.74
CA GLY A 57 -7.07 -18.94 11.05
C GLY A 57 -8.29 -19.51 11.77
N VAL A 58 -9.17 -18.64 12.27
CA VAL A 58 -10.38 -19.03 13.01
C VAL A 58 -11.31 -19.96 12.22
N THR A 59 -11.50 -19.70 10.91
CA THR A 59 -12.41 -20.52 10.09
C THR A 59 -11.86 -21.93 9.87
N GLY A 60 -10.54 -22.07 9.71
CA GLY A 60 -9.87 -23.37 9.64
C GLY A 60 -9.87 -24.09 10.98
N HIS A 61 -9.58 -23.36 12.06
CA HIS A 61 -9.57 -23.90 13.43
C HIS A 61 -10.92 -24.50 13.82
N LEU A 62 -12.01 -23.80 13.52
CA LEU A 62 -13.38 -24.25 13.82
C LEU A 62 -13.95 -25.26 12.80
N GLY A 63 -13.16 -25.69 11.80
CA GLY A 63 -13.61 -26.66 10.81
C GLY A 63 -14.71 -26.15 9.88
N LEU A 64 -14.78 -24.83 9.67
CA LEU A 64 -15.81 -24.15 8.89
C LEU A 64 -15.48 -24.01 7.40
N LEU A 65 -14.34 -24.56 6.97
CA LEU A 65 -13.95 -24.62 5.56
C LEU A 65 -14.82 -25.62 4.78
N PRO A 66 -14.85 -25.56 3.44
CA PRO A 66 -15.62 -26.51 2.62
C PRO A 66 -15.31 -27.98 2.93
N LYS A 67 -14.10 -28.27 3.42
CA LYS A 67 -13.74 -29.54 4.05
C LYS A 67 -12.94 -29.30 5.33
N PRO A 68 -13.06 -30.15 6.36
CA PRO A 68 -12.34 -30.01 7.63
C PRO A 68 -10.90 -30.50 7.49
N VAL A 69 -10.08 -29.72 6.79
CA VAL A 69 -8.66 -30.01 6.51
C VAL A 69 -7.78 -28.89 7.05
N LYS A 70 -6.71 -29.26 7.76
CA LYS A 70 -5.74 -28.29 8.31
C LYS A 70 -4.54 -28.17 7.37
N ILE A 71 -4.53 -27.12 6.56
CA ILE A 71 -3.34 -26.68 5.83
C ILE A 71 -2.56 -25.76 6.76
N THR A 72 -1.29 -26.07 7.01
CA THR A 72 -0.44 -25.30 7.92
C THR A 72 0.35 -24.24 7.17
N ARG A 73 0.71 -23.16 7.88
CA ARG A 73 1.61 -22.11 7.36
C ARG A 73 3.01 -22.67 7.04
N PHE A 74 3.44 -23.70 7.78
CA PHE A 74 4.68 -24.41 7.50
C PHE A 74 4.64 -25.13 6.16
N GLU A 75 3.57 -25.91 5.92
CA GLU A 75 3.40 -26.64 4.68
C GLU A 75 3.35 -25.68 3.48
N HIS A 76 2.68 -24.53 3.62
CA HIS A 76 2.65 -23.47 2.61
C HIS A 76 4.04 -22.87 2.33
N SER A 77 4.80 -22.54 3.37
CA SER A 77 6.17 -22.02 3.25
C SER A 77 7.10 -22.99 2.51
N VAL A 78 7.03 -24.28 2.85
CA VAL A 78 7.78 -25.33 2.16
C VAL A 78 7.28 -25.50 0.72
N GLY A 79 5.97 -25.39 0.50
CA GLY A 79 5.37 -25.43 -0.82
C GLY A 79 5.88 -24.35 -1.77
N ALA A 80 5.94 -23.10 -1.30
CA ALA A 80 6.53 -21.99 -2.05
C ALA A 80 8.00 -22.27 -2.40
N LEU A 81 8.80 -22.79 -1.44
CA LEU A 81 10.18 -23.23 -1.67
C LEU A 81 10.25 -24.31 -2.78
N LEU A 82 9.35 -25.29 -2.77
CA LEU A 82 9.35 -26.38 -3.75
C LEU A 82 9.00 -25.85 -5.14
N LEU A 83 8.06 -24.92 -5.27
CA LEU A 83 7.70 -24.31 -6.55
C LEU A 83 8.86 -23.53 -7.18
N VAL A 84 9.56 -22.68 -6.41
CA VAL A 84 10.72 -21.96 -6.94
C VAL A 84 11.88 -22.91 -7.26
N ARG A 85 12.06 -23.97 -6.47
CA ARG A 85 13.04 -25.04 -6.75
C ARG A 85 12.72 -25.75 -8.07
N ILE A 86 11.46 -26.12 -8.30
CA ILE A 86 11.01 -26.73 -9.57
C ILE A 86 11.26 -25.79 -10.74
N ALA A 87 11.09 -24.49 -10.54
CA ALA A 87 11.39 -23.46 -11.53
C ALA A 87 12.89 -23.19 -11.74
N GLY A 88 13.79 -23.81 -10.96
CA GLY A 88 15.25 -23.70 -11.10
C GLY A 88 15.90 -22.57 -10.30
N ALA A 89 15.22 -22.03 -9.29
CA ALA A 89 15.70 -20.92 -8.48
C ALA A 89 17.00 -21.21 -7.70
N SER A 90 17.74 -20.15 -7.38
CA SER A 90 18.93 -20.22 -6.54
C SER A 90 18.59 -20.64 -5.10
N VAL A 91 19.61 -21.03 -4.32
CA VAL A 91 19.43 -21.36 -2.90
C VAL A 91 18.95 -20.13 -2.11
N GLU A 92 19.43 -18.92 -2.45
CA GLU A 92 18.98 -17.68 -1.81
C GLU A 92 17.48 -17.43 -2.02
N GLU A 93 16.99 -17.62 -3.24
CA GLU A 93 15.56 -17.44 -3.55
C GLU A 93 14.71 -18.57 -2.95
N GLN A 94 15.24 -19.80 -2.85
CA GLN A 94 14.59 -20.86 -2.07
C GLN A 94 14.50 -20.50 -0.57
N VAL A 95 15.53 -19.87 0.00
CA VAL A 95 15.50 -19.36 1.38
C VAL A 95 14.44 -18.27 1.54
N THR A 96 14.37 -17.31 0.60
CA THR A 96 13.31 -16.29 0.59
C THR A 96 11.93 -16.92 0.55
N ALA A 97 11.69 -17.87 -0.36
CA ALA A 97 10.42 -18.59 -0.46
C ALA A 97 10.08 -19.37 0.83
N LEU A 98 11.07 -19.95 1.50
CA LEU A 98 10.82 -20.65 2.77
C LEU A 98 10.44 -19.71 3.92
N LEU A 99 10.90 -18.46 3.88
CA LEU A 99 10.76 -17.50 4.97
C LEU A 99 9.65 -16.46 4.76
N HIS A 100 9.06 -16.37 3.56
CA HIS A 100 8.08 -15.34 3.20
C HIS A 100 6.89 -15.23 4.18
N ASP A 101 6.47 -16.37 4.74
CA ASP A 101 5.29 -16.49 5.60
C ASP A 101 5.63 -16.55 7.10
N ILE A 102 6.91 -16.40 7.46
CA ILE A 102 7.39 -16.57 8.85
C ILE A 102 6.80 -15.54 9.82
N SER A 103 6.25 -14.43 9.33
CA SER A 103 5.62 -13.40 10.17
C SER A 103 4.21 -13.74 10.65
N HIS A 104 3.61 -14.85 10.20
CA HIS A 104 2.26 -15.22 10.65
C HIS A 104 2.24 -15.69 12.11
N THR A 105 1.33 -15.12 12.89
CA THR A 105 1.07 -15.51 14.28
C THR A 105 -0.15 -16.43 14.38
N VAL A 106 -0.47 -16.85 15.61
CA VAL A 106 -1.68 -17.62 15.95
C VAL A 106 -2.93 -17.13 15.21
N LEU A 107 -3.70 -18.10 14.73
CA LEU A 107 -4.88 -17.94 13.90
C LEU A 107 -4.60 -17.16 12.60
N SER A 108 -3.39 -17.29 12.05
CA SER A 108 -2.93 -16.59 10.85
C SER A 108 -3.03 -15.06 10.91
N HIS A 109 -2.95 -14.47 12.11
CA HIS A 109 -2.86 -13.02 12.23
C HIS A 109 -1.48 -12.53 11.76
N VAL A 110 -1.41 -11.25 11.37
CA VAL A 110 -0.15 -10.60 10.99
C VAL A 110 0.00 -9.32 11.80
N PRO A 111 0.82 -9.32 12.86
CA PRO A 111 1.40 -8.10 13.43
C PRO A 111 2.55 -7.62 12.53
N GLY A 112 3.00 -6.37 12.68
CA GLY A 112 4.00 -5.75 11.79
C GLY A 112 5.24 -6.63 11.51
N LYS A 113 5.49 -6.96 10.23
CA LYS A 113 6.54 -7.87 9.73
C LYS A 113 7.96 -7.55 10.25
N GLU A 114 8.32 -6.28 10.35
CA GLU A 114 9.70 -5.84 10.62
C GLU A 114 10.22 -6.21 12.03
N SER A 115 9.35 -6.25 13.04
CA SER A 115 9.76 -6.53 14.43
C SER A 115 10.14 -8.00 14.67
N PHE A 116 9.59 -8.92 13.88
CA PHE A 116 9.74 -10.35 14.16
C PHE A 116 11.16 -10.86 13.85
N HIS A 117 11.69 -10.55 12.67
CA HIS A 117 12.96 -11.12 12.21
C HIS A 117 14.14 -10.79 13.15
N GLU A 118 14.15 -9.60 13.76
CA GLU A 118 15.21 -9.16 14.68
C GLU A 118 15.26 -9.95 15.99
N THR A 119 14.17 -10.61 16.36
CA THR A 119 14.03 -11.33 17.64
C THR A 119 14.19 -12.85 17.53
N THR A 120 14.44 -13.37 16.32
CA THR A 120 14.50 -14.81 16.01
C THR A 120 15.94 -15.32 15.84
N GLN A 121 16.12 -16.63 15.70
CA GLN A 121 17.42 -17.24 15.37
C GLN A 121 17.74 -17.21 13.86
N ILE A 122 16.79 -16.77 13.03
CA ILE A 122 16.91 -16.76 11.57
C ILE A 122 18.12 -15.94 11.10
N PRO A 123 18.36 -14.69 11.56
CA PRO A 123 19.54 -13.92 11.14
C PRO A 123 20.86 -14.62 11.45
N ALA A 124 20.92 -15.36 12.56
CA ALA A 124 22.10 -16.13 12.95
C ALA A 124 22.32 -17.35 12.03
N ILE A 125 21.24 -18.04 11.64
CA ILE A 125 21.31 -19.14 10.65
C ILE A 125 21.78 -18.60 9.30
N LEU A 126 21.21 -17.49 8.81
CA LEU A 126 21.63 -16.89 7.54
C LEU A 126 23.11 -16.51 7.56
N THR A 127 23.56 -15.85 8.64
CA THR A 127 24.96 -15.49 8.83
C THR A 127 25.89 -16.70 8.87
N LYS A 128 25.50 -17.79 9.57
CA LYS A 128 26.26 -19.04 9.65
C LYS A 128 26.54 -19.63 8.26
N HIS A 129 25.60 -19.51 7.32
CA HIS A 129 25.71 -20.08 5.97
C HIS A 129 26.14 -19.06 4.91
N GLY A 130 26.45 -17.83 5.30
CA GLY A 130 26.87 -16.78 4.36
C GLY A 130 25.75 -16.28 3.43
N ILE A 131 24.48 -16.45 3.81
CA ILE A 131 23.33 -15.94 3.07
C ILE A 131 23.08 -14.48 3.49
N PRO A 132 22.98 -13.53 2.55
CA PRO A 132 22.70 -12.13 2.89
C PRO A 132 21.29 -11.98 3.46
N GLN A 133 21.09 -11.06 4.41
CA GLN A 133 19.76 -10.81 4.98
C GLN A 133 18.76 -10.20 4.00
N THR A 134 19.21 -9.74 2.82
CA THR A 134 18.32 -9.29 1.73
C THR A 134 17.34 -10.38 1.28
N VAL A 135 17.59 -11.65 1.59
CA VAL A 135 16.60 -12.75 1.38
C VAL A 135 15.31 -12.58 2.17
N LEU A 136 15.27 -11.69 3.18
CA LEU A 136 14.06 -11.34 3.93
C LEU A 136 13.19 -10.31 3.18
N ASP A 137 13.73 -9.64 2.15
CA ASP A 137 13.01 -8.68 1.32
C ASP A 137 12.41 -9.39 0.10
N GLU A 138 11.26 -10.06 0.29
CA GLU A 138 10.62 -10.90 -0.74
C GLU A 138 10.35 -10.18 -2.08
N GLU A 139 10.13 -8.86 -2.05
CA GLU A 139 9.93 -8.03 -3.25
C GLU A 139 11.14 -8.02 -4.21
N GLN A 140 12.33 -8.40 -3.73
CA GLN A 140 13.53 -8.52 -4.57
C GLN A 140 13.60 -9.85 -5.34
N TYR A 141 12.68 -10.79 -5.08
CA TYR A 141 12.68 -12.15 -5.63
C TYR A 141 11.37 -12.44 -6.38
N PRO A 142 11.29 -12.10 -7.68
CA PRO A 142 10.04 -12.13 -8.44
C PRO A 142 9.40 -13.52 -8.61
N LEU A 143 10.15 -14.62 -8.44
CA LEU A 143 9.53 -15.95 -8.43
C LEU A 143 8.78 -16.23 -7.13
N VAL A 144 9.18 -15.60 -6.02
CA VAL A 144 8.57 -15.76 -4.70
C VAL A 144 7.32 -14.92 -4.58
N GLU A 145 7.44 -13.61 -4.78
CA GLU A 145 6.35 -12.65 -4.75
C GLU A 145 6.37 -11.73 -5.97
N MET A 146 5.20 -11.56 -6.57
CA MET A 146 4.99 -10.67 -7.70
C MET A 146 3.57 -10.11 -7.62
N GLY A 147 3.44 -8.80 -7.89
CA GLY A 147 2.15 -8.13 -7.88
C GLY A 147 1.09 -8.83 -8.75
N ALA A 148 -0.13 -8.94 -8.23
CA ALA A 148 -1.26 -9.46 -8.99
C ALA A 148 -1.46 -8.66 -10.29
N PRO A 149 -1.87 -9.30 -11.41
CA PRO A 149 -2.44 -10.65 -11.49
C PRO A 149 -1.46 -11.78 -11.87
N HIS A 150 -0.16 -11.50 -11.92
CA HIS A 150 0.86 -12.48 -12.32
C HIS A 150 0.94 -13.69 -11.36
N LEU A 151 1.59 -14.77 -11.78
CA LEU A 151 1.91 -15.87 -10.86
C LEU A 151 3.18 -15.56 -10.06
N CYS A 152 3.17 -15.93 -8.79
CA CYS A 152 4.31 -16.04 -7.89
C CYS A 152 4.16 -17.33 -7.06
N ALA A 153 5.23 -17.79 -6.42
CA ALA A 153 5.22 -19.06 -5.69
C ALA A 153 4.28 -19.03 -4.48
N ASP A 154 4.23 -17.92 -3.73
CA ASP A 154 3.24 -17.72 -2.65
C ASP A 154 1.82 -17.96 -3.19
N ARG A 155 1.44 -17.16 -4.19
CA ARG A 155 0.10 -17.19 -4.79
C ARG A 155 -0.28 -18.52 -5.39
N LEU A 156 0.67 -19.15 -6.08
CA LEU A 156 0.44 -20.45 -6.69
C LEU A 156 0.25 -21.52 -5.62
N ASP A 157 1.08 -21.53 -4.58
CA ASP A 157 1.02 -22.56 -3.55
C ASP A 157 -0.29 -22.54 -2.75
N TYR A 158 -0.63 -21.40 -2.12
CA TYR A 158 -1.85 -21.37 -1.31
C TYR A 158 -3.08 -21.67 -2.16
N SER A 159 -3.07 -21.26 -3.44
CA SER A 159 -4.20 -21.51 -4.34
C SER A 159 -4.36 -22.98 -4.70
N LEU A 160 -3.27 -23.71 -4.98
CA LEU A 160 -3.33 -25.13 -5.30
C LEU A 160 -3.72 -25.95 -4.07
N ARG A 161 -3.13 -25.66 -2.91
CA ARG A 161 -3.47 -26.34 -1.65
C ARG A 161 -4.94 -26.18 -1.32
N ASP A 162 -5.43 -24.96 -1.34
CA ASP A 162 -6.83 -24.69 -1.01
C ASP A 162 -7.78 -25.29 -2.04
N ALA A 163 -7.53 -25.07 -3.32
CA ALA A 163 -8.44 -25.54 -4.36
C ALA A 163 -8.51 -27.07 -4.39
N VAL A 164 -7.39 -27.78 -4.20
CA VAL A 164 -7.38 -29.25 -4.12
C VAL A 164 -8.02 -29.74 -2.83
N ALA A 165 -7.65 -29.18 -1.68
CA ALA A 165 -8.17 -29.60 -0.39
C ALA A 165 -9.69 -29.42 -0.32
N PHE A 166 -10.21 -28.30 -0.83
CA PHE A 166 -11.64 -28.00 -0.85
C PHE A 166 -12.40 -28.64 -2.02
N GLY A 167 -11.71 -29.35 -2.92
CA GLY A 167 -12.34 -30.07 -4.04
C GLY A 167 -12.79 -29.19 -5.20
N MET A 168 -12.23 -27.99 -5.31
CA MET A 168 -12.42 -27.04 -6.42
C MET A 168 -11.44 -27.31 -7.57
N PHE A 169 -10.39 -28.09 -7.31
CA PHE A 169 -9.38 -28.50 -8.28
C PHE A 169 -9.00 -29.97 -8.07
N ALA A 170 -8.79 -30.71 -9.15
CA ALA A 170 -8.37 -32.10 -9.06
C ALA A 170 -6.86 -32.19 -8.76
N LEU A 171 -6.47 -33.19 -7.97
CA LEU A 171 -5.06 -33.45 -7.67
C LEU A 171 -4.23 -33.66 -8.96
N ASP A 172 -4.75 -34.45 -9.90
CA ASP A 172 -4.10 -34.68 -11.20
C ASP A 172 -3.93 -33.38 -12.01
N ASP A 173 -4.87 -32.42 -11.89
CA ASP A 173 -4.73 -31.13 -12.56
C ASP A 173 -3.68 -30.26 -11.85
N SER A 174 -3.50 -30.38 -10.53
CA SER A 174 -2.37 -29.76 -9.81
C SER A 174 -1.04 -30.29 -10.32
N HIS A 175 -0.90 -31.60 -10.54
CA HIS A 175 0.32 -32.18 -11.12
C HIS A 175 0.59 -31.64 -12.53
N ARG A 176 -0.45 -31.38 -13.32
CA ARG A 176 -0.31 -30.74 -14.64
C ARG A 176 0.13 -29.29 -14.55
N VAL A 177 -0.35 -28.53 -13.56
CA VAL A 177 0.12 -27.16 -13.30
C VAL A 177 1.61 -27.17 -13.02
N VAL A 178 2.07 -28.06 -12.13
CA VAL A 178 3.49 -28.20 -11.77
C VAL A 178 4.32 -28.60 -12.98
N ALA A 179 3.85 -29.56 -13.79
CA ALA A 179 4.54 -29.98 -15.01
C ALA A 179 4.61 -28.88 -16.09
N ALA A 180 3.67 -27.93 -16.07
CA ALA A 180 3.61 -26.81 -17.00
C ALA A 180 4.37 -25.56 -16.53
N LEU A 181 4.76 -25.51 -15.24
CA LEU A 181 5.41 -24.37 -14.60
C LEU A 181 6.87 -24.24 -15.02
N LYS A 182 7.29 -23.02 -15.37
CA LYS A 182 8.71 -22.69 -15.59
C LYS A 182 9.02 -21.23 -15.22
N ALA A 183 10.28 -20.96 -14.91
CA ALA A 183 10.81 -19.61 -14.92
C ALA A 183 11.01 -19.14 -16.37
N PHE A 184 10.66 -17.89 -16.66
CA PHE A 184 10.78 -17.28 -17.98
C PHE A 184 11.48 -15.92 -17.90
N PRO A 185 12.42 -15.58 -18.80
CA PRO A 185 12.89 -16.40 -19.93
C PRO A 185 13.66 -17.66 -19.48
N ASP A 186 14.32 -17.57 -18.33
CA ASP A 186 14.98 -18.68 -17.65
C ASP A 186 15.21 -18.35 -16.16
N ALA A 187 15.62 -19.34 -15.38
CA ALA A 187 15.80 -19.20 -13.92
C ALA A 187 16.96 -18.29 -13.50
N SER A 188 17.90 -17.98 -14.41
CA SER A 188 19.04 -17.11 -14.12
C SER A 188 18.78 -15.63 -14.44
N SER A 189 17.71 -15.33 -15.18
CA SER A 189 17.37 -13.95 -15.54
C SER A 189 16.98 -13.12 -14.30
N PRO A 190 17.51 -11.88 -14.16
CA PRO A 190 17.14 -10.98 -13.06
C PRO A 190 15.70 -10.45 -13.15
N HIS A 191 15.06 -10.57 -14.32
CA HIS A 191 13.67 -10.17 -14.56
C HIS A 191 12.78 -11.38 -14.86
N ARG A 192 13.14 -12.55 -14.31
CA ARG A 192 12.38 -13.77 -14.51
C ARG A 192 11.01 -13.71 -13.83
N MET A 193 10.07 -14.47 -14.37
CA MET A 193 8.73 -14.65 -13.80
C MET A 193 8.26 -16.10 -13.93
N LEU A 194 7.29 -16.50 -13.12
CA LEU A 194 6.63 -17.79 -13.29
C LEU A 194 5.61 -17.72 -14.43
N VAL A 195 5.71 -18.66 -15.36
CA VAL A 195 4.77 -18.80 -16.48
C VAL A 195 4.31 -20.25 -16.59
N LEU A 196 3.19 -20.45 -17.30
CA LEU A 196 2.73 -21.76 -17.72
C LEU A 196 2.95 -21.95 -19.22
N ASN A 197 3.27 -23.18 -19.64
CA ASN A 197 3.43 -23.52 -21.06
C ASN A 197 2.18 -24.18 -21.67
N ASP A 198 1.09 -24.30 -20.90
CA ASP A 198 -0.17 -24.89 -21.33
C ASP A 198 -1.34 -23.95 -20.97
N GLN A 199 -1.97 -23.38 -21.99
CA GLN A 199 -3.10 -22.46 -21.86
C GLN A 199 -4.31 -23.10 -21.18
N GLN A 200 -4.60 -24.38 -21.44
CA GLN A 200 -5.77 -25.07 -20.87
C GLN A 200 -5.56 -25.42 -19.39
N VAL A 201 -4.33 -25.67 -18.99
CA VAL A 201 -3.95 -25.82 -17.58
C VAL A 201 -4.06 -24.47 -16.86
N ALA A 202 -3.54 -23.40 -17.46
CA ALA A 202 -3.64 -22.04 -16.92
C ALA A 202 -5.08 -21.57 -16.73
N LEU A 203 -5.95 -21.81 -17.72
CA LEU A 203 -7.36 -21.45 -17.64
C LEU A 203 -8.09 -22.21 -16.52
N ARG A 204 -7.81 -23.50 -16.36
CA ARG A 204 -8.39 -24.31 -15.28
C ARG A 204 -7.93 -23.83 -13.91
N LEU A 205 -6.64 -23.54 -13.75
CA LEU A 205 -6.09 -22.96 -12.53
C LEU A 205 -6.76 -21.61 -12.21
N ALA A 206 -6.87 -20.73 -13.20
CA ALA A 206 -7.46 -19.41 -13.01
C ALA A 206 -8.94 -19.47 -12.59
N ARG A 207 -9.73 -20.39 -13.17
CA ARG A 207 -11.12 -20.62 -12.77
C ARG A 207 -11.26 -21.24 -11.38
N ALA A 208 -10.38 -22.18 -11.03
CA ALA A 208 -10.34 -22.74 -9.68
C ALA A 208 -10.02 -21.65 -8.66
N TYR A 209 -9.06 -20.77 -8.97
CA TYR A 209 -8.70 -19.61 -8.16
C TYR A 209 -9.90 -18.69 -7.90
N LEU A 210 -10.70 -18.35 -8.94
CA LEU A 210 -11.92 -17.54 -8.75
C LEU A 210 -12.94 -18.23 -7.85
N THR A 211 -13.10 -19.55 -8.01
CA THR A 211 -14.02 -20.34 -7.18
C THR A 211 -13.56 -20.32 -5.73
N THR A 212 -12.29 -20.57 -5.47
CA THR A 212 -11.72 -20.55 -4.11
C THR A 212 -11.78 -19.16 -3.47
N ASP A 213 -11.50 -18.11 -4.24
CA ASP A 213 -11.67 -16.73 -3.76
C ASP A 213 -13.11 -16.47 -3.33
N ARG A 214 -14.09 -16.85 -4.15
CA ARG A 214 -15.51 -16.64 -3.86
C ARG A 214 -16.02 -17.41 -2.65
N GLU A 215 -15.71 -18.70 -2.60
CA GLU A 215 -16.27 -19.57 -1.57
C GLU A 215 -15.53 -19.43 -0.23
N VAL A 216 -14.25 -19.02 -0.24
CA VAL A 216 -13.38 -19.03 0.96
C VAL A 216 -12.74 -17.67 1.23
N TRP A 217 -11.83 -17.19 0.37
CA TRP A 217 -10.92 -16.09 0.75
C TRP A 217 -11.58 -14.71 0.83
N SER A 218 -12.69 -14.53 0.14
CA SER A 218 -13.48 -13.30 0.13
C SER A 218 -14.95 -13.59 0.46
N ASN A 219 -15.23 -14.75 1.05
CA ASN A 219 -16.55 -15.07 1.58
C ASN A 219 -16.90 -14.07 2.70
N PRO A 220 -18.02 -13.34 2.61
CA PRO A 220 -18.37 -12.30 3.58
C PRO A 220 -18.45 -12.81 5.03
N THR A 221 -18.98 -14.02 5.24
CA THR A 221 -19.08 -14.61 6.58
C THR A 221 -17.69 -14.93 7.13
N HIS A 222 -16.80 -15.50 6.31
CA HIS A 222 -15.42 -15.77 6.73
C HIS A 222 -14.71 -14.47 7.11
N VAL A 223 -14.77 -13.46 6.23
CA VAL A 223 -14.13 -12.15 6.43
C VAL A 223 -14.61 -11.49 7.72
N GLU A 224 -15.91 -11.54 8.02
CA GLU A 224 -16.46 -10.98 9.26
C GLU A 224 -15.96 -11.72 10.51
N MET A 225 -15.84 -13.06 10.45
CA MET A 225 -15.24 -13.84 11.54
C MET A 225 -13.79 -13.44 11.78
N TYR A 226 -12.95 -13.37 10.73
CA TYR A 226 -11.57 -12.89 10.87
C TYR A 226 -11.51 -11.49 11.48
N ARG A 227 -12.38 -10.58 11.05
CA ARG A 227 -12.41 -9.20 11.56
C ARG A 227 -12.73 -9.17 13.06
N LYS A 228 -13.77 -9.90 13.49
CA LYS A 228 -14.18 -9.96 14.90
C LYS A 228 -13.12 -10.63 15.77
N THR A 229 -12.55 -11.75 15.31
CA THR A 229 -11.48 -12.44 16.03
C THR A 229 -10.23 -11.55 16.13
N GLY A 230 -9.82 -10.89 15.05
CA GLY A 230 -8.68 -9.97 15.06
C GLY A 230 -8.91 -8.74 15.94
N GLN A 231 -10.13 -8.21 15.96
CA GLN A 231 -10.51 -7.12 16.86
C GLN A 231 -10.39 -7.56 18.33
N LEU A 232 -10.97 -8.71 18.69
CA LEU A 232 -10.90 -9.27 20.04
C LEU A 232 -9.45 -9.48 20.49
N ILE A 233 -8.63 -10.12 19.66
CA ILE A 233 -7.19 -10.32 19.95
C ILE A 233 -6.50 -8.97 20.16
N GLY A 234 -6.74 -8.00 19.27
CA GLY A 234 -6.15 -6.67 19.37
C GLY A 234 -6.57 -5.92 20.65
N ASP A 235 -7.82 -6.04 21.07
CA ASP A 235 -8.34 -5.43 22.29
C ASP A 235 -7.73 -6.07 23.54
N LEU A 236 -7.63 -7.41 23.58
CA LEU A 236 -7.02 -8.15 24.70
C LEU A 236 -5.51 -7.88 24.82
N VAL A 237 -4.80 -7.69 23.70
CA VAL A 237 -3.38 -7.30 23.72
C VAL A 237 -3.22 -5.85 24.20
N ARG A 238 -4.03 -4.90 23.69
CA ARG A 238 -3.97 -3.49 24.11
C ARG A 238 -4.36 -3.29 25.58
N GLY A 239 -5.30 -4.07 26.08
CA GLY A 239 -5.70 -4.05 27.49
C GLY A 239 -4.73 -4.78 28.43
N GLY A 240 -3.75 -5.51 27.89
CA GLY A 240 -2.72 -6.21 28.65
C GLY A 240 -3.13 -7.59 29.18
N GLN A 241 -4.30 -8.11 28.81
CA GLN A 241 -4.75 -9.46 29.16
C GLN A 241 -3.93 -10.54 28.44
N ILE A 242 -3.51 -10.27 27.20
CA ILE A 242 -2.61 -11.14 26.43
C ILE A 242 -1.31 -10.40 26.17
N GLN A 243 -0.18 -11.03 26.48
CA GLN A 243 1.14 -10.52 26.12
C GLN A 243 1.41 -10.81 24.64
N GLU A 244 1.93 -9.84 23.89
CA GLU A 244 2.16 -9.98 22.44
C GLU A 244 3.08 -11.18 22.09
N ALA A 245 4.05 -11.50 22.94
CA ALA A 245 4.94 -12.66 22.77
C ALA A 245 4.19 -14.01 22.69
N VAL A 246 3.00 -14.10 23.27
CA VAL A 246 2.15 -15.30 23.22
C VAL A 246 1.68 -15.60 21.79
N LEU A 247 1.45 -14.56 20.98
CA LEU A 247 1.03 -14.70 19.58
C LEU A 247 2.05 -15.47 18.74
N TRP A 248 3.32 -15.46 19.15
CA TRP A 248 4.44 -16.09 18.45
C TRP A 248 4.78 -17.49 18.97
N SER A 249 4.29 -17.87 20.15
CA SER A 249 4.77 -19.05 20.87
C SER A 249 3.73 -20.17 21.03
N MET A 250 2.44 -19.87 20.85
CA MET A 250 1.36 -20.84 20.96
C MET A 250 0.98 -21.42 19.60
N SER A 251 0.29 -22.57 19.62
CA SER A 251 -0.45 -23.10 18.49
C SER A 251 -1.83 -22.42 18.39
N ASP A 252 -2.52 -22.57 17.25
CA ASP A 252 -3.89 -22.08 17.10
C ASP A 252 -4.85 -22.69 18.13
N GLU A 253 -4.65 -23.96 18.48
CA GLU A 253 -5.49 -24.71 19.41
C GLU A 253 -5.31 -24.21 20.84
N ASP A 254 -4.06 -24.12 21.31
CA ASP A 254 -3.80 -23.64 22.66
C ASP A 254 -4.20 -22.16 22.81
N PHE A 255 -4.01 -21.36 21.75
CA PHE A 255 -4.36 -19.94 21.77
C PHE A 255 -5.88 -19.72 21.76
N TRP A 256 -6.64 -20.56 21.09
CA TRP A 256 -8.10 -20.49 21.12
C TRP A 256 -8.66 -20.72 22.53
N GLU A 257 -8.12 -21.70 23.26
CA GLU A 257 -8.50 -21.94 24.65
C GLU A 257 -8.09 -20.78 25.57
N LEU A 258 -6.93 -20.17 25.34
CA LEU A 258 -6.54 -18.94 26.04
C LEU A 258 -7.53 -17.80 25.78
N LEU A 259 -7.94 -17.59 24.52
CA LEU A 259 -8.91 -16.55 24.18
C LEU A 259 -10.21 -16.72 24.94
N LYS A 260 -10.70 -17.96 25.10
CA LYS A 260 -11.92 -18.26 25.84
C LYS A 260 -11.80 -17.98 27.33
N ASP A 261 -10.62 -18.20 27.91
CA ASP A 261 -10.36 -17.96 29.34
C ASP A 261 -10.28 -16.46 29.68
N VAL A 262 -9.73 -15.65 28.78
CA VAL A 262 -9.41 -14.23 29.06
C VAL A 262 -10.35 -13.22 28.41
N ALA A 263 -11.26 -13.67 27.52
CA ALA A 263 -12.26 -12.81 26.91
C ALA A 263 -13.19 -12.20 27.96
N ASP A 264 -13.61 -10.95 27.74
CA ASP A 264 -14.70 -10.34 28.49
C ASP A 264 -16.06 -10.98 28.10
N PRO A 265 -17.16 -10.68 28.79
CA PRO A 265 -18.44 -11.32 28.51
C PRO A 265 -18.90 -11.21 27.04
N ASP A 266 -18.67 -10.06 26.40
CA ASP A 266 -19.05 -9.83 24.99
C ASP A 266 -18.16 -10.64 24.02
N GLY A 267 -16.86 -10.71 24.31
CA GLY A 267 -15.91 -11.55 23.59
C GLY A 267 -16.23 -13.04 23.75
N ALA A 268 -16.53 -13.49 24.97
CA ALA A 268 -16.89 -14.87 25.26
C ALA A 268 -18.17 -15.30 24.52
N GLU A 269 -19.21 -14.45 24.52
CA GLU A 269 -20.43 -14.67 23.74
C GLU A 269 -20.12 -14.76 22.23
N THR A 270 -19.22 -13.92 21.73
CA THR A 270 -18.79 -13.96 20.31
C THR A 270 -18.09 -15.28 19.96
N LEU A 271 -17.18 -15.75 20.82
CA LEU A 271 -16.47 -17.01 20.61
C LEU A 271 -17.43 -18.22 20.68
N GLU A 272 -18.32 -18.25 21.68
CA GLU A 272 -19.34 -19.31 21.82
C GLU A 272 -20.26 -19.33 20.60
N LYS A 273 -20.65 -18.17 20.08
CA LYS A 273 -21.45 -18.07 18.86
C LYS A 273 -20.73 -18.66 17.65
N PHE A 274 -19.43 -18.41 17.49
CA PHE A 274 -18.65 -19.01 16.41
C PHE A 274 -18.56 -20.53 16.53
N GLU A 275 -18.40 -21.07 17.73
CA GLU A 275 -18.36 -22.52 17.96
C GLU A 275 -19.73 -23.19 17.73
N THR A 276 -20.83 -22.55 18.13
CA THR A 276 -22.17 -23.15 18.14
C THR A 276 -22.96 -22.92 16.86
N GLU A 277 -22.89 -21.73 16.27
CA GLU A 277 -23.62 -21.36 15.05
C GLU A 277 -22.78 -21.54 13.77
N GLY A 278 -21.44 -21.57 13.88
CA GLY A 278 -20.53 -21.72 12.77
C GLY A 278 -20.63 -20.57 11.75
N LEU A 279 -20.65 -20.91 10.46
CA LEU A 279 -20.93 -19.94 9.39
C LEU A 279 -22.42 -19.59 9.41
N GLY A 280 -22.76 -18.49 10.08
CA GLY A 280 -24.09 -17.91 9.97
C GLY A 280 -24.48 -17.61 8.52
N GLU A 281 -25.78 -17.46 8.26
CA GLU A 281 -26.25 -17.13 6.92
C GLU A 281 -25.69 -15.78 6.44
N ALA A 282 -25.17 -15.73 5.21
CA ALA A 282 -24.63 -14.51 4.60
C ALA A 282 -25.70 -13.43 4.30
N HIS A 283 -26.93 -13.59 4.79
CA HIS A 283 -28.04 -12.67 4.49
C HIS A 283 -27.72 -11.25 4.98
N GLY A 284 -27.51 -10.36 4.01
CA GLY A 284 -27.20 -8.95 4.26
C GLY A 284 -25.72 -8.64 4.48
N LEU A 285 -24.85 -9.65 4.59
CA LEU A 285 -23.40 -9.44 4.62
C LEU A 285 -22.90 -9.08 3.22
N ARG A 286 -22.14 -7.99 3.15
CA ARG A 286 -21.52 -7.50 1.93
C ARG A 286 -20.02 -7.75 2.00
N LEU A 287 -19.36 -7.73 0.85
CA LEU A 287 -17.91 -7.82 0.81
C LEU A 287 -17.33 -6.59 1.54
N HIS A 288 -16.52 -6.78 2.57
CA HIS A 288 -15.94 -5.66 3.32
C HIS A 288 -15.15 -4.71 2.39
N LYS A 289 -15.18 -3.41 2.69
CA LYS A 289 -14.57 -2.36 1.84
C LYS A 289 -13.08 -2.56 1.50
N HIS A 290 -12.32 -3.21 2.39
CA HIS A 290 -10.89 -3.48 2.22
C HIS A 290 -10.59 -4.93 1.84
N ALA A 291 -11.61 -5.77 1.63
CA ALA A 291 -11.40 -7.14 1.20
C ALA A 291 -10.88 -7.16 -0.24
N LYS A 292 -9.70 -7.74 -0.43
CA LYS A 292 -9.08 -7.93 -1.74
C LYS A 292 -9.92 -8.92 -2.55
N VAL A 293 -10.40 -8.50 -3.73
CA VAL A 293 -10.97 -9.40 -4.74
C VAL A 293 -9.80 -10.03 -5.47
N ARG A 294 -9.55 -11.32 -5.23
CA ARG A 294 -8.35 -11.98 -5.74
C ARG A 294 -8.66 -12.62 -7.08
N THR A 295 -7.79 -12.37 -8.06
CA THR A 295 -7.81 -13.04 -9.36
C THR A 295 -6.36 -13.20 -9.86
N ILE A 296 -6.12 -14.22 -10.67
CA ILE A 296 -4.85 -14.40 -11.40
C ILE A 296 -5.10 -14.26 -12.90
N ASP A 297 -4.04 -13.94 -13.64
CA ASP A 297 -4.03 -13.92 -15.10
C ASP A 297 -2.68 -14.50 -15.56
N PRO A 298 -2.48 -15.83 -15.41
CA PRO A 298 -1.18 -16.44 -15.58
C PRO A 298 -0.56 -16.14 -16.94
N ASP A 299 0.70 -15.74 -16.96
CA ASP A 299 1.43 -15.57 -18.21
C ASP A 299 1.69 -16.92 -18.88
N ILE A 300 1.48 -16.97 -20.20
CA ILE A 300 1.66 -18.12 -21.06
C ILE A 300 2.90 -17.90 -21.91
N ALA A 301 3.85 -18.83 -21.87
CA ALA A 301 4.97 -18.82 -22.79
C ALA A 301 4.49 -19.23 -24.19
N VAL A 302 4.32 -18.26 -25.08
CA VAL A 302 3.85 -18.47 -26.47
C VAL A 302 5.00 -18.65 -27.45
N ALA A 303 6.21 -18.20 -27.09
CA ALA A 303 7.45 -18.43 -27.83
C ALA A 303 8.65 -18.59 -26.88
N GLU A 304 9.83 -18.85 -27.42
CA GLU A 304 11.07 -18.96 -26.64
C GLU A 304 11.43 -17.64 -25.93
N THR A 305 11.05 -16.50 -26.51
CA THR A 305 11.38 -15.16 -26.00
C THR A 305 10.15 -14.30 -25.73
N GLU A 306 8.95 -14.89 -25.74
CA GLU A 306 7.70 -14.18 -25.50
C GLU A 306 6.79 -14.93 -24.52
N ALA A 307 6.36 -14.22 -23.49
CA ALA A 307 5.29 -14.61 -22.58
C ALA A 307 4.23 -13.51 -22.55
N VAL A 308 2.96 -13.91 -22.57
CA VAL A 308 1.81 -13.00 -22.59
C VAL A 308 0.74 -13.48 -21.62
N ALA A 309 0.01 -12.57 -21.00
CA ALA A 309 -1.06 -12.91 -20.06
C ALA A 309 -2.13 -13.81 -20.70
N LEU A 310 -2.70 -14.72 -19.91
CA LEU A 310 -3.77 -15.63 -20.36
C LEU A 310 -4.93 -14.87 -21.02
N SER A 311 -5.34 -13.71 -20.48
CA SER A 311 -6.39 -12.87 -21.06
C SER A 311 -6.09 -12.31 -22.46
N VAL A 312 -4.82 -12.25 -22.86
CA VAL A 312 -4.41 -11.83 -24.20
C VAL A 312 -4.61 -12.96 -25.21
N VAL A 313 -4.34 -14.20 -24.80
CA VAL A 313 -4.48 -15.40 -25.66
C VAL A 313 -5.86 -16.05 -25.58
N ASP A 314 -6.63 -15.72 -24.55
CA ASP A 314 -7.99 -16.20 -24.29
C ASP A 314 -8.94 -15.02 -24.00
N PRO A 315 -9.60 -14.46 -25.03
CA PRO A 315 -10.52 -13.33 -24.87
C PRO A 315 -11.76 -13.66 -24.02
N ASP A 316 -12.20 -14.93 -24.00
CA ASP A 316 -13.34 -15.35 -23.18
C ASP A 316 -12.97 -15.27 -21.70
N TRP A 317 -11.75 -15.70 -21.35
CA TRP A 317 -11.20 -15.51 -20.01
C TRP A 317 -11.08 -14.03 -19.62
N ALA A 318 -10.64 -13.16 -20.55
CA ALA A 318 -10.57 -11.73 -20.28
C ALA A 318 -11.93 -11.15 -19.85
N VAL A 319 -13.00 -11.56 -20.53
CA VAL A 319 -14.38 -11.17 -20.19
C VAL A 319 -14.81 -11.78 -18.85
N GLU A 320 -14.63 -13.10 -18.69
CA GLU A 320 -15.01 -13.83 -17.47
C GLU A 320 -14.36 -13.23 -16.21
N ARG A 321 -13.06 -12.94 -16.28
CA ARG A 321 -12.31 -12.32 -15.19
C ARG A 321 -12.83 -10.92 -14.85
N GLN A 322 -13.13 -10.09 -15.85
CA GLN A 322 -13.66 -8.75 -15.63
C GLN A 322 -15.11 -8.76 -15.11
N GLU A 323 -15.91 -9.72 -15.54
CA GLU A 323 -17.25 -9.94 -14.98
C GLU A 323 -17.20 -10.38 -13.53
N TYR A 324 -16.29 -11.28 -13.19
CA TYR A 324 -16.05 -11.67 -11.81
C TYR A 324 -15.66 -10.46 -10.94
N ILE A 325 -14.65 -9.69 -11.36
CA ILE A 325 -14.21 -8.50 -10.63
C ILE A 325 -15.38 -7.54 -10.41
N ARG A 326 -16.09 -7.16 -11.48
CA ARG A 326 -17.26 -6.27 -11.40
C ARG A 326 -18.36 -6.83 -10.49
N GLY A 327 -18.63 -8.12 -10.57
CA GLY A 327 -19.64 -8.79 -9.75
C GLY A 327 -19.29 -8.76 -8.26
N ARG A 328 -18.03 -9.00 -7.90
CA ARG A 328 -17.56 -8.93 -6.50
C ARG A 328 -17.51 -7.50 -5.97
N GLU A 329 -17.08 -6.55 -6.80
CA GLU A 329 -17.09 -5.13 -6.47
C GLU A 329 -18.51 -4.61 -6.22
N ALA A 330 -19.50 -5.09 -6.99
CA ALA A 330 -20.91 -4.73 -6.78
C ALA A 330 -21.50 -5.23 -5.46
N THR A 331 -20.94 -6.29 -4.85
CA THR A 331 -21.38 -6.78 -3.53
C THR A 331 -20.64 -6.13 -2.37
N ARG A 332 -19.72 -5.20 -2.64
CA ARG A 332 -18.96 -4.49 -1.61
C ARG A 332 -19.87 -3.62 -0.75
N GLU A 333 -19.56 -3.54 0.54
CA GLU A 333 -20.21 -2.63 1.48
C GLU A 333 -20.19 -1.23 0.88
N SER A 334 -21.39 -0.66 0.72
CA SER A 334 -21.47 0.76 0.39
C SER A 334 -21.00 1.52 1.62
N LEU A 335 -20.12 2.48 1.41
CA LEU A 335 -19.74 3.46 2.42
C LEU A 335 -21.02 3.98 3.13
N PRO A 336 -20.98 4.27 4.45
CA PRO A 336 -22.10 4.94 5.13
C PRO A 336 -22.63 6.09 4.27
N SER A 337 -23.91 6.41 4.32
CA SER A 337 -24.49 7.50 3.50
C SER A 337 -23.82 8.87 3.73
N THR A 338 -23.06 9.02 4.83
CA THR A 338 -22.19 10.18 5.12
C THR A 338 -20.81 10.14 4.44
N MET A 339 -20.44 9.01 3.83
CA MET A 339 -19.19 8.76 3.09
C MET A 339 -19.44 8.47 1.60
N THR A 340 -20.69 8.50 1.11
CA THR A 340 -21.01 8.51 -0.33
C THR A 340 -20.98 9.90 -0.92
N GLU A 341 -20.92 10.93 -0.07
CA GLU A 341 -20.81 12.32 -0.47
C GLU A 341 -19.45 12.88 -0.06
N ALA A 342 -18.93 13.80 -0.88
CA ALA A 342 -17.69 14.49 -0.57
C ALA A 342 -17.83 15.30 0.73
N PHE A 343 -16.92 15.07 1.67
CA PHE A 343 -16.87 15.79 2.95
C PHE A 343 -16.34 17.22 2.74
N THR A 344 -17.24 18.15 2.42
CA THR A 344 -16.89 19.53 2.04
C THR A 344 -16.97 20.53 3.19
N GLN A 345 -17.67 20.19 4.28
CA GLN A 345 -17.86 21.07 5.44
C GLN A 345 -17.53 20.33 6.73
N THR A 346 -16.67 20.93 7.55
CA THR A 346 -16.40 20.47 8.91
C THR A 346 -17.32 21.14 9.92
N ASP A 347 -17.94 20.33 10.77
CA ASP A 347 -18.59 20.76 12.00
C ASP A 347 -18.18 19.82 13.13
N LEU A 348 -17.33 20.33 14.03
CA LEU A 348 -16.86 19.58 15.19
C LEU A 348 -17.81 19.71 16.40
N GLN A 349 -19.00 20.30 16.22
CA GLN A 349 -20.03 20.43 17.26
C GLN A 349 -19.52 21.11 18.53
N GLY A 350 -18.61 22.08 18.37
CA GLY A 350 -17.96 22.77 19.47
C GLY A 350 -16.87 21.99 20.20
N ALA A 351 -16.50 20.79 19.73
CA ALA A 351 -15.44 19.99 20.35
C ALA A 351 -14.07 20.68 20.35
N LEU A 352 -13.76 21.45 19.30
CA LEU A 352 -12.55 22.26 19.19
C LEU A 352 -12.86 23.64 18.57
N PRO A 353 -12.18 24.73 18.99
CA PRO A 353 -12.31 26.05 18.38
C PRO A 353 -11.81 26.06 16.93
N LEU A 354 -12.62 26.57 16.00
CA LEU A 354 -12.22 26.80 14.61
C LEU A 354 -11.33 28.05 14.52
N ILE A 355 -10.13 27.89 13.95
CA ILE A 355 -9.18 28.99 13.74
C ILE A 355 -9.33 29.59 12.35
N ALA A 356 -9.35 28.76 11.31
CA ALA A 356 -9.41 29.21 9.93
C ALA A 356 -10.03 28.16 9.00
N ARG A 357 -10.66 28.63 7.93
CA ARG A 357 -11.05 27.79 6.78
C ARG A 357 -10.34 28.27 5.53
N GLY A 358 -9.41 27.48 5.05
CA GLY A 358 -8.77 27.65 3.74
C GLY A 358 -9.62 27.03 2.62
N LYS A 359 -9.11 27.13 1.39
CA LYS A 359 -9.78 26.60 0.19
C LYS A 359 -10.16 25.11 0.34
N VAL A 360 -9.26 24.31 0.90
CA VAL A 360 -9.44 22.84 1.01
C VAL A 360 -9.24 22.28 2.41
N ARG A 361 -8.88 23.12 3.39
CA ARG A 361 -8.49 22.70 4.74
C ARG A 361 -9.10 23.57 5.80
N ASP A 362 -9.49 22.95 6.90
CA ASP A 362 -10.04 23.61 8.08
C ASP A 362 -9.11 23.36 9.27
N LEU A 363 -8.74 24.43 9.98
CA LEU A 363 -7.80 24.38 11.10
C LEU A 363 -8.54 24.63 12.41
N TYR A 364 -8.32 23.74 13.37
CA TYR A 364 -8.88 23.85 14.72
C TYR A 364 -7.76 23.89 15.75
N GLU A 365 -8.00 24.57 16.86
CA GLU A 365 -7.07 24.61 17.98
C GLU A 365 -7.33 23.43 18.92
N ILE A 366 -6.29 22.66 19.24
CA ILE A 366 -6.36 21.60 20.27
C ILE A 366 -5.93 22.19 21.61
N ASP A 367 -4.81 22.90 21.61
CA ASP A 367 -4.22 23.60 22.74
C ASP A 367 -3.27 24.71 22.24
N ASP A 368 -2.56 25.37 23.18
CA ASP A 368 -1.65 26.49 22.88
C ASP A 368 -0.53 26.15 21.89
N LYS A 369 -0.16 24.88 21.72
CA LYS A 369 0.96 24.42 20.89
C LYS A 369 0.53 23.49 19.76
N THR A 370 -0.73 23.09 19.69
CA THR A 370 -1.19 22.03 18.79
C THR A 370 -2.46 22.43 18.05
N LEU A 371 -2.49 22.16 16.74
CA LEU A 371 -3.65 22.34 15.88
C LEU A 371 -4.13 20.98 15.35
N LEU A 372 -5.44 20.85 15.14
CA LEU A 372 -6.02 19.80 14.30
C LEU A 372 -6.18 20.35 12.88
N PHE A 373 -5.50 19.72 11.95
CA PHE A 373 -5.46 20.12 10.54
C PHE A 373 -6.32 19.15 9.73
N VAL A 374 -7.48 19.61 9.26
CA VAL A 374 -8.47 18.75 8.60
C VAL A 374 -8.50 19.03 7.10
N ALA A 375 -8.10 18.04 6.28
CA ALA A 375 -8.26 18.10 4.83
C ALA A 375 -9.67 17.71 4.41
N THR A 376 -10.36 18.64 3.76
CA THR A 376 -11.70 18.42 3.23
C THR A 376 -11.64 17.88 1.80
N ASP A 377 -12.79 17.41 1.32
CA ASP A 377 -12.96 16.97 -0.06
C ASP A 377 -13.26 18.15 -1.00
N ARG A 378 -13.19 19.40 -0.51
CA ARG A 378 -13.28 20.58 -1.36
C ARG A 378 -12.16 20.58 -2.40
N ILE A 379 -12.48 21.09 -3.58
CA ILE A 379 -11.54 21.31 -4.66
C ILE A 379 -11.72 22.72 -5.20
N SER A 380 -10.61 23.35 -5.59
CA SER A 380 -10.61 24.66 -6.21
C SER A 380 -9.86 24.64 -7.53
N ALA A 381 -10.31 25.47 -8.47
CA ALA A 381 -9.63 25.74 -9.73
C ALA A 381 -9.81 27.22 -10.09
N TYR A 382 -8.73 27.86 -10.57
CA TYR A 382 -8.71 29.30 -10.85
C TYR A 382 -9.17 30.14 -9.65
N ASP A 383 -8.67 29.79 -8.46
CA ASP A 383 -8.97 30.41 -7.16
C ASP A 383 -10.41 30.33 -6.66
N VAL A 384 -11.30 29.64 -7.39
CA VAL A 384 -12.69 29.43 -6.99
C VAL A 384 -12.92 27.99 -6.51
N ILE A 385 -13.64 27.82 -5.40
CA ILE A 385 -14.02 26.52 -4.84
C ILE A 385 -15.29 26.02 -5.57
N MET A 386 -15.30 24.74 -5.95
CA MET A 386 -16.47 24.11 -6.57
C MET A 386 -17.59 23.84 -5.54
N GLU A 387 -18.85 23.81 -5.97
CA GLU A 387 -20.01 23.61 -5.09
C GLU A 387 -20.01 22.21 -4.45
N ASN A 388 -19.67 21.18 -5.22
CA ASN A 388 -19.43 19.83 -4.74
C ASN A 388 -17.93 19.54 -4.57
N GLY A 389 -17.59 18.49 -3.82
CA GLY A 389 -16.23 18.05 -3.61
C GLY A 389 -15.84 16.80 -4.42
N ILE A 390 -14.60 16.36 -4.21
CA ILE A 390 -14.06 15.11 -4.76
C ILE A 390 -13.97 14.10 -3.63
N LEU A 391 -14.78 13.04 -3.72
CA LEU A 391 -14.88 12.03 -2.67
C LEU A 391 -13.51 11.50 -2.24
N ASN A 392 -13.27 11.46 -0.92
CA ASN A 392 -12.04 10.99 -0.28
C ASN A 392 -10.76 11.76 -0.62
N LYS A 393 -10.83 12.86 -1.38
CA LYS A 393 -9.66 13.69 -1.70
C LYS A 393 -8.91 14.10 -0.44
N GLY A 394 -9.60 14.56 0.60
CA GLY A 394 -8.95 14.99 1.83
C GLY A 394 -8.14 13.86 2.50
N ILE A 395 -8.66 12.64 2.49
CA ILE A 395 -7.96 11.46 3.01
C ILE A 395 -6.68 11.18 2.21
N LEU A 396 -6.80 11.13 0.87
CA LEU A 396 -5.67 10.82 -0.01
C LEU A 396 -4.54 11.85 0.13
N LEU A 397 -4.88 13.14 0.24
CA LEU A 397 -3.90 14.22 0.41
C LEU A 397 -3.18 14.14 1.77
N THR A 398 -3.92 13.84 2.84
CA THR A 398 -3.36 13.71 4.19
C THR A 398 -2.43 12.50 4.28
N LEU A 399 -2.84 11.34 3.76
CA LEU A 399 -2.00 10.14 3.75
C LEU A 399 -0.77 10.30 2.85
N CYS A 400 -0.91 10.97 1.71
CA CYS A 400 0.22 11.32 0.85
C CYS A 400 1.23 12.21 1.58
N THR A 401 0.74 13.26 2.24
CA THR A 401 1.58 14.17 3.06
C THR A 401 2.30 13.41 4.18
N GLN A 402 1.60 12.52 4.89
CA GLN A 402 2.21 11.70 5.95
C GLN A 402 3.31 10.79 5.40
N LYS A 403 3.09 10.14 4.26
CA LYS A 403 4.12 9.31 3.60
C LYS A 403 5.34 10.14 3.20
N TRP A 404 5.12 11.34 2.66
CA TRP A 404 6.21 12.24 2.31
C TRP A 404 7.00 12.72 3.52
N PHE A 405 6.35 13.05 4.63
CA PHE A 405 7.07 13.36 5.86
C PHE A 405 8.00 12.22 6.25
N SER A 406 7.52 10.97 6.25
CA SER A 406 8.36 9.80 6.53
C SER A 406 9.56 9.70 5.58
N ILE A 407 9.33 9.72 4.27
CA ILE A 407 10.41 9.63 3.25
C ILE A 407 11.45 10.74 3.44
N LEU A 408 10.98 11.99 3.59
CA LEU A 408 11.85 13.16 3.67
C LEU A 408 12.64 13.19 4.98
N THR A 409 12.04 12.82 6.12
CA THR A 409 12.77 12.75 7.39
C THR A 409 13.77 11.61 7.43
N SER A 410 13.49 10.49 6.76
CA SER A 410 14.46 9.39 6.64
C SER A 410 15.66 9.79 5.79
N ALA A 411 15.44 10.54 4.70
CA ALA A 411 16.52 11.03 3.83
C ALA A 411 17.28 12.22 4.42
N LEU A 412 16.61 13.08 5.20
CA LEU A 412 17.17 14.29 5.82
C LEU A 412 16.90 14.25 7.34
N PRO A 413 17.77 13.59 8.14
CA PRO A 413 17.52 13.40 9.58
C PRO A 413 17.40 14.70 10.40
N SER A 414 17.96 15.80 9.90
CA SER A 414 17.82 17.13 10.52
C SER A 414 16.51 17.83 10.18
N LEU A 415 15.71 17.29 9.26
CA LEU A 415 14.43 17.87 8.87
C LEU A 415 13.45 17.80 10.05
N ARG A 416 12.90 18.95 10.41
CA ARG A 416 11.75 19.03 11.31
C ARG A 416 10.48 19.24 10.51
N THR A 417 9.42 18.54 10.89
CA THR A 417 8.09 18.69 10.32
C THR A 417 7.12 19.15 11.39
N HIS A 418 6.01 19.78 11.01
CA HIS A 418 4.95 20.13 11.97
C HIS A 418 4.10 18.92 12.38
N PHE A 419 4.24 17.77 11.71
CA PHE A 419 3.40 16.59 11.91
C PHE A 419 3.68 15.92 13.27
N LEU A 420 2.61 15.52 13.96
CA LEU A 420 2.70 14.79 15.23
C LEU A 420 2.08 13.40 15.12
N THR A 421 0.81 13.29 14.70
CA THR A 421 0.10 12.01 14.55
C THR A 421 -1.13 12.16 13.63
N LEU A 422 -1.61 11.03 13.10
CA LEU A 422 -2.93 10.89 12.46
C LEU A 422 -4.04 10.51 13.44
N ASP A 423 -3.71 10.24 14.70
CA ASP A 423 -4.72 9.96 15.73
C ASP A 423 -5.56 11.20 15.99
N LEU A 424 -6.87 11.00 16.16
CA LEU A 424 -7.78 12.09 16.50
C LEU A 424 -7.69 12.44 17.99
N PRO A 425 -7.67 13.73 18.36
CA PRO A 425 -7.60 14.13 19.75
C PRO A 425 -8.81 13.60 20.53
N PRO A 426 -8.67 13.27 21.83
CA PRO A 426 -9.72 12.65 22.65
C PRO A 426 -11.01 13.49 22.73
N GLN A 427 -10.90 14.81 22.53
CA GLN A 427 -12.01 15.76 22.49
C GLN A 427 -12.98 15.50 21.33
N ILE A 428 -12.55 14.82 20.25
CA ILE A 428 -13.42 14.53 19.10
C ILE A 428 -14.47 13.49 19.49
N PRO A 429 -15.77 13.78 19.28
CA PRO A 429 -16.85 12.83 19.53
C PRO A 429 -16.69 11.56 18.70
N GLU A 430 -17.06 10.42 19.29
CA GLU A 430 -16.96 9.11 18.62
C GLU A 430 -17.76 9.05 17.31
N SER A 431 -18.89 9.75 17.24
CA SER A 431 -19.70 9.87 16.02
C SER A 431 -19.00 10.57 14.86
N LEU A 432 -18.02 11.44 15.13
CA LEU A 432 -17.27 12.18 14.11
C LEU A 432 -15.95 11.51 13.74
N ARG A 433 -15.45 10.58 14.57
CA ARG A 433 -14.19 9.88 14.29
C ARG A 433 -14.16 9.21 12.92
N PRO A 434 -15.18 8.45 12.48
CA PRO A 434 -15.15 7.77 11.19
C PRO A 434 -14.95 8.70 9.99
N VAL A 435 -15.52 9.91 10.04
CA VAL A 435 -15.42 10.88 8.92
C VAL A 435 -14.15 11.73 8.98
N LEU A 436 -13.55 11.90 10.16
CA LEU A 436 -12.33 12.71 10.37
C LEU A 436 -11.03 11.90 10.33
N GLN A 437 -11.08 10.60 10.60
CA GLN A 437 -9.91 9.74 10.60
C GLN A 437 -9.23 9.74 9.22
N ASN A 438 -7.91 9.74 9.21
CA ASN A 438 -7.04 9.73 8.02
C ASN A 438 -7.15 10.94 7.08
N ARG A 439 -8.11 11.85 7.26
CA ARG A 439 -8.10 13.19 6.65
C ARG A 439 -7.60 14.28 7.59
N SER A 440 -7.40 13.95 8.86
CA SER A 440 -6.95 14.89 9.88
C SER A 440 -5.56 14.53 10.37
N MET A 441 -4.75 15.53 10.69
CA MET A 441 -3.47 15.36 11.38
C MET A 441 -3.38 16.34 12.55
N GLN A 442 -2.83 15.88 13.68
CA GLN A 442 -2.40 16.77 14.74
C GLN A 442 -1.04 17.34 14.36
N VAL A 443 -0.91 18.67 14.44
CA VAL A 443 0.30 19.38 14.02
C VAL A 443 0.73 20.43 15.03
N ARG A 444 2.02 20.73 15.07
CA ARG A 444 2.58 21.83 15.85
C ARG A 444 2.01 23.17 15.34
N LYS A 445 1.58 24.02 16.27
CA LYS A 445 1.25 25.42 16.03
C LYS A 445 2.55 26.19 15.87
N LEU A 446 2.76 26.78 14.69
CA LEU A 446 4.00 27.46 14.32
C LEU A 446 3.70 28.86 13.78
N ARG A 447 4.67 29.77 13.89
CA ARG A 447 4.62 31.02 13.13
C ARG A 447 5.02 30.75 11.69
N ILE A 448 4.04 30.75 10.78
CA ILE A 448 4.26 30.50 9.36
C ILE A 448 5.04 31.65 8.71
N LEU A 449 6.03 31.31 7.89
CA LEU A 449 6.79 32.28 7.08
C LEU A 449 5.95 32.69 5.86
N PRO A 450 5.83 33.99 5.53
CA PRO A 450 4.90 34.48 4.51
C PRO A 450 5.45 34.35 3.08
N ILE A 451 5.99 33.17 2.75
CA ILE A 451 6.54 32.83 1.43
C ILE A 451 6.07 31.44 1.04
N GLU A 452 5.60 31.33 -0.20
CA GLU A 452 5.44 30.06 -0.87
C GLU A 452 6.78 29.63 -1.48
N ALA A 453 7.40 28.60 -0.90
CA ALA A 453 8.71 28.12 -1.31
C ALA A 453 8.58 27.14 -2.48
N ILE A 454 8.36 27.68 -3.68
CA ILE A 454 8.20 26.89 -4.90
C ILE A 454 9.56 26.48 -5.45
N VAL A 455 9.68 25.21 -5.83
CA VAL A 455 10.85 24.65 -6.53
C VAL A 455 10.41 24.00 -7.82
N ARG A 456 11.16 24.27 -8.90
CA ARG A 456 10.87 23.77 -10.25
C ARG A 456 12.07 22.99 -10.77
N GLY A 457 11.87 21.73 -11.14
CA GLY A 457 12.87 20.98 -11.92
C GLY A 457 12.60 20.98 -13.41
N TYR A 458 11.38 21.34 -13.83
CA TYR A 458 10.97 21.38 -15.23
C TYR A 458 10.30 22.72 -15.55
N ILE A 459 10.49 23.23 -16.76
CA ILE A 459 9.92 24.50 -17.19
C ILE A 459 8.49 24.31 -17.71
N THR A 460 7.50 24.80 -16.96
CA THR A 460 6.08 24.70 -17.32
C THR A 460 5.28 25.85 -16.68
N GLY A 461 3.98 25.94 -16.98
CA GLY A 461 3.08 26.86 -16.29
C GLY A 461 3.50 28.34 -16.40
N SER A 462 3.53 29.04 -15.25
CA SER A 462 3.94 30.46 -15.20
C SER A 462 5.40 30.66 -15.60
N ALA A 463 6.29 29.73 -15.23
CA ALA A 463 7.71 29.80 -15.59
C ALA A 463 7.91 29.72 -17.12
N TRP A 464 7.18 28.82 -17.79
CA TRP A 464 7.21 28.74 -19.25
C TRP A 464 6.70 30.02 -19.92
N LYS A 465 5.60 30.59 -19.43
CA LYS A 465 5.05 31.85 -19.97
C LYS A 465 6.01 33.04 -19.84
N GLU A 466 6.66 33.17 -18.70
CA GLU A 466 7.68 34.22 -18.50
C GLU A 466 8.87 33.99 -19.42
N TYR A 467 9.39 32.76 -19.48
CA TYR A 467 10.53 32.42 -20.32
C TYR A 467 10.29 32.72 -21.80
N GLN A 468 9.10 32.44 -22.31
CA GLN A 468 8.71 32.79 -23.68
C GLN A 468 8.73 34.30 -23.95
N THR A 469 8.57 35.12 -22.92
CA THR A 469 8.47 36.58 -23.02
C THR A 469 9.83 37.26 -22.80
N SER A 470 10.58 36.85 -21.78
CA SER A 470 11.79 37.54 -21.31
C SER A 470 13.01 36.64 -21.18
N GLY A 471 12.91 35.33 -21.45
CA GLY A 471 14.01 34.39 -21.25
C GLY A 471 14.37 34.14 -19.78
N THR A 472 13.50 34.54 -18.86
CA THR A 472 13.70 34.45 -17.41
C THR A 472 12.63 33.59 -16.73
N VAL A 473 12.90 33.17 -15.50
CA VAL A 473 11.93 32.59 -14.57
C VAL A 473 12.05 33.30 -13.23
N HIS A 474 11.00 34.00 -12.80
CA HIS A 474 11.00 34.90 -11.64
C HIS A 474 12.13 35.94 -11.71
N GLY A 475 12.44 36.43 -12.93
CA GLY A 475 13.57 37.33 -13.19
C GLY A 475 14.95 36.67 -13.23
N ILE A 476 15.05 35.36 -12.95
CA ILE A 476 16.30 34.61 -13.02
C ILE A 476 16.59 34.27 -14.49
N PRO A 477 17.74 34.64 -15.06
CA PRO A 477 18.13 34.20 -16.39
C PRO A 477 18.31 32.68 -16.41
N VAL A 478 17.67 32.00 -17.37
CA VAL A 478 17.83 30.56 -17.58
C VAL A 478 18.35 30.30 -19.01
N LYS A 479 18.85 29.09 -19.27
CA LYS A 479 19.47 28.73 -20.55
C LYS A 479 18.55 29.05 -21.74
N GLU A 480 19.12 29.58 -22.83
CA GLU A 480 18.40 29.80 -24.08
C GLU A 480 18.03 28.47 -24.77
N GLY A 481 16.92 28.48 -25.53
CA GLY A 481 16.48 27.35 -26.33
C GLY A 481 15.77 26.22 -25.57
N LEU A 482 15.34 26.45 -24.32
CA LEU A 482 14.51 25.49 -23.59
C LEU A 482 13.17 25.32 -24.29
N ARG A 483 12.69 24.08 -24.31
CA ARG A 483 11.36 23.71 -24.81
C ARG A 483 10.39 23.50 -23.66
N GLU A 484 9.09 23.57 -23.94
CA GLU A 484 8.06 23.36 -22.92
C GLU A 484 8.25 22.00 -22.24
N SER A 485 8.11 21.97 -20.92
CA SER A 485 8.29 20.79 -20.07
C SER A 485 9.71 20.23 -20.05
N GLU A 486 10.73 20.92 -20.56
CA GLU A 486 12.13 20.50 -20.44
C GLU A 486 12.66 20.64 -19.01
N ALA A 487 13.49 19.70 -18.57
CA ALA A 487 14.17 19.80 -17.29
C ALA A 487 15.18 20.97 -17.29
N PHE A 488 15.30 21.69 -16.17
CA PHE A 488 16.34 22.70 -16.03
C PHE A 488 17.72 22.04 -16.05
N PRO A 489 18.63 22.46 -16.95
CA PRO A 489 19.88 21.76 -17.21
C PRO A 489 20.86 21.81 -16.02
N ASP A 490 20.81 22.89 -15.23
CA ASP A 490 21.67 23.10 -14.07
C ASP A 490 21.01 22.60 -12.76
N GLY A 491 19.92 21.84 -12.88
CA GLY A 491 19.13 21.34 -11.78
C GLY A 491 17.96 22.26 -11.37
N PRO A 492 17.23 21.88 -10.32
CA PRO A 492 16.02 22.59 -9.92
C PRO A 492 16.29 23.96 -9.34
N ILE A 493 15.40 24.91 -9.62
CA ILE A 493 15.51 26.31 -9.21
C ILE A 493 14.45 26.68 -8.18
N TYR A 494 14.83 27.54 -7.22
CA TYR A 494 13.94 28.13 -6.22
C TYR A 494 13.27 29.39 -6.78
N THR A 495 11.94 29.39 -6.86
CA THR A 495 11.16 30.44 -7.53
C THR A 495 10.02 30.91 -6.62
N PRO A 496 10.31 31.66 -5.54
CA PRO A 496 9.33 31.97 -4.51
C PRO A 496 8.17 32.84 -5.00
N SER A 497 7.04 32.75 -4.30
CA SER A 497 5.96 33.74 -4.36
C SER A 497 5.61 34.28 -2.97
N THR A 498 5.00 35.46 -2.93
CA THR A 498 4.37 35.97 -1.72
C THR A 498 3.16 35.10 -1.36
N LYS A 499 2.84 35.04 -0.06
CA LYS A 499 1.60 34.42 0.42
C LYS A 499 0.58 35.54 0.68
N ALA A 500 -0.33 35.76 -0.25
CA ALA A 500 -1.29 36.86 -0.15
C ALA A 500 -2.43 36.54 0.83
N GLU A 501 -3.09 37.59 1.35
CA GLU A 501 -4.30 37.40 2.17
C GLU A 501 -5.46 36.85 1.32
N GLN A 502 -6.46 36.26 1.99
CA GLN A 502 -7.57 35.58 1.32
C GLN A 502 -8.39 36.56 0.45
N GLY A 503 -8.25 36.45 -0.87
CA GLY A 503 -8.90 37.33 -1.86
C GLY A 503 -7.92 38.04 -2.81
N GLU A 504 -6.63 38.02 -2.49
CA GLU A 504 -5.55 38.52 -3.36
C GLU A 504 -4.81 37.34 -4.03
N HIS A 505 -4.00 37.65 -5.05
CA HIS A 505 -3.22 36.65 -5.79
C HIS A 505 -1.77 36.64 -5.30
N ASP A 506 -1.20 35.45 -5.15
CA ASP A 506 0.22 35.26 -4.88
C ASP A 506 1.05 35.84 -6.03
N GLU A 507 2.09 36.60 -5.68
CA GLU A 507 2.96 37.26 -6.65
C GLU A 507 4.27 36.48 -6.78
N ASN A 508 4.63 36.08 -8.00
CA ASN A 508 5.95 35.50 -8.29
C ASN A 508 7.03 36.56 -8.03
N ILE A 509 7.97 36.28 -7.14
CA ILE A 509 9.04 37.19 -6.78
C ILE A 509 10.42 36.59 -7.05
N HIS A 510 11.40 37.45 -7.31
CA HIS A 510 12.81 37.05 -7.39
C HIS A 510 13.29 36.55 -6.00
N PRO A 511 14.21 35.57 -5.91
CA PRO A 511 14.75 35.09 -4.64
C PRO A 511 15.29 36.19 -3.71
N ASP A 512 15.87 37.26 -4.26
CA ASP A 512 16.34 38.41 -3.47
C ASP A 512 15.21 39.09 -2.68
N LYS A 513 14.00 39.15 -3.26
CA LYS A 513 12.84 39.72 -2.57
C LYS A 513 12.37 38.82 -1.43
N ALA A 514 12.49 37.50 -1.58
CA ALA A 514 12.24 36.57 -0.48
C ALA A 514 13.25 36.75 0.67
N VAL A 515 14.52 37.11 0.36
CA VAL A 515 15.51 37.48 1.38
C VAL A 515 15.11 38.74 2.14
N GLU A 516 14.59 39.76 1.45
CA GLU A 516 14.06 40.97 2.10
C GLU A 516 12.90 40.65 3.06
N ILE A 517 12.00 39.75 2.67
CA ILE A 517 10.79 39.38 3.44
C ILE A 517 11.14 38.50 4.64
N LEU A 518 11.95 37.46 4.44
CA LEU A 518 12.28 36.47 5.48
C LEU A 518 13.46 36.90 6.37
N GLY A 519 14.29 37.82 5.88
CA GLY A 519 15.58 38.17 6.46
C GLY A 519 16.64 37.07 6.27
N GLY A 520 17.91 37.46 6.41
CA GLY A 520 19.05 36.55 6.24
C GLY A 520 19.07 35.35 7.21
N LYS A 521 18.35 35.44 8.33
CA LYS A 521 18.22 34.36 9.32
C LYS A 521 17.52 33.12 8.73
N TYR A 522 16.46 33.30 7.93
CA TYR A 522 15.62 32.21 7.46
C TYR A 522 15.74 31.96 5.96
N ALA A 523 15.97 33.01 5.16
CA ALA A 523 15.88 32.93 3.70
C ALA A 523 16.84 31.88 3.10
N ALA A 524 18.10 31.85 3.55
CA ALA A 524 19.10 30.90 3.05
C ALA A 524 18.71 29.45 3.40
N THR A 525 18.25 29.21 4.62
CA THR A 525 17.80 27.89 5.08
C THR A 525 16.57 27.43 4.31
N VAL A 526 15.57 28.28 4.13
CA VAL A 526 14.33 27.96 3.39
C VAL A 526 14.64 27.60 1.94
N ALA A 527 15.44 28.41 1.24
CA ALA A 527 15.78 28.15 -0.15
C ALA A 527 16.58 26.84 -0.32
N ALA A 528 17.59 26.63 0.53
CA ALA A 528 18.40 25.42 0.50
C ALA A 528 17.58 24.17 0.83
N LEU A 529 16.76 24.23 1.86
CA LEU A 529 15.94 23.11 2.30
C LEU A 529 14.87 22.77 1.26
N ALA A 530 14.18 23.75 0.69
CA ALA A 530 13.20 23.52 -0.38
C ALA A 530 13.81 22.78 -1.57
N ILE A 531 15.01 23.17 -2.02
CA ILE A 531 15.72 22.49 -3.11
C ILE A 531 16.10 21.06 -2.71
N GLN A 532 16.59 20.84 -1.48
CA GLN A 532 16.95 19.50 -1.00
C GLN A 532 15.73 18.58 -0.93
N LEU A 533 14.61 19.06 -0.36
CA LEU A 533 13.35 18.32 -0.27
C LEU A 533 12.83 17.95 -1.66
N TYR A 534 12.85 18.90 -2.60
CA TYR A 534 12.44 18.63 -3.98
C TYR A 534 13.30 17.54 -4.63
N LYS A 535 14.63 17.58 -4.48
CA LYS A 535 15.53 16.57 -5.09
C LYS A 535 15.24 15.16 -4.56
N VAL A 536 15.15 15.00 -3.24
CA VAL A 536 14.82 13.72 -2.60
C VAL A 536 13.46 13.21 -3.11
N ALA A 537 12.46 14.08 -3.13
CA ALA A 537 11.12 13.71 -3.57
C ALA A 537 11.07 13.33 -5.05
N HIS A 538 11.78 14.08 -5.90
CA HIS A 538 11.85 13.85 -7.33
C HIS A 538 12.54 12.51 -7.65
N GLU A 539 13.67 12.22 -7.01
CA GLU A 539 14.38 10.94 -7.14
C GLU A 539 13.49 9.77 -6.73
N TYR A 540 12.82 9.86 -5.58
CA TYR A 540 11.89 8.83 -5.12
C TYR A 540 10.74 8.62 -6.11
N ALA A 541 10.04 9.69 -6.50
CA ALA A 541 8.90 9.63 -7.40
C ALA A 541 9.26 9.04 -8.78
N LEU A 542 10.47 9.30 -9.29
CA LEU A 542 10.96 8.73 -10.54
C LEU A 542 11.04 7.20 -10.53
N THR A 543 11.35 6.60 -9.37
CA THR A 543 11.33 5.14 -9.18
C THR A 543 9.91 4.57 -9.21
N ARG A 544 8.93 5.40 -8.86
CA ARG A 544 7.49 5.08 -8.86
C ARG A 544 6.79 5.44 -10.18
N GLY A 545 7.55 5.83 -11.20
CA GLY A 545 7.02 6.20 -12.52
C GLY A 545 6.34 7.57 -12.57
N VAL A 546 6.68 8.48 -11.65
CA VAL A 546 6.13 9.85 -11.58
C VAL A 546 7.25 10.88 -11.70
N ILE A 547 7.03 11.93 -12.50
CA ILE A 547 7.88 13.12 -12.57
C ILE A 547 7.21 14.23 -11.77
N ILE A 548 7.91 14.78 -10.78
CA ILE A 548 7.48 16.00 -10.08
C ILE A 548 8.04 17.21 -10.84
N ALA A 549 7.20 17.89 -11.62
CA ALA A 549 7.65 19.01 -12.44
C ALA A 549 8.03 20.23 -11.58
N ASP A 550 7.15 20.56 -10.64
CA ASP A 550 7.33 21.57 -9.61
C ASP A 550 6.47 21.24 -8.37
N THR A 551 6.82 21.86 -7.24
CA THR A 551 6.11 21.74 -5.96
C THR A 551 6.20 23.05 -5.19
N LYS A 552 5.22 23.28 -4.32
CA LYS A 552 5.23 24.34 -3.31
C LYS A 552 5.39 23.75 -1.91
N PHE A 553 6.37 24.27 -1.16
CA PHE A 553 6.47 24.05 0.28
C PHE A 553 6.07 25.29 1.07
N GLU A 554 5.65 25.09 2.31
CA GLU A 554 5.54 26.15 3.31
C GLU A 554 6.37 25.79 4.53
N PHE A 555 6.93 26.83 5.17
CA PHE A 555 7.78 26.67 6.33
C PHE A 555 7.26 27.52 7.48
N GLY A 556 7.29 26.95 8.68
CA GLY A 556 7.10 27.67 9.93
C GLY A 556 8.41 27.86 10.67
N VAL A 557 8.34 28.64 11.74
CA VAL A 557 9.41 28.77 12.72
C VAL A 557 8.88 28.31 14.07
N ASP A 558 9.64 27.45 14.73
CA ASP A 558 9.50 27.21 16.16
C ASP A 558 10.12 28.40 16.89
N GLU A 559 9.32 29.15 17.63
CA GLU A 559 9.78 30.38 18.29
C GLU A 559 10.65 30.11 19.53
N GLU A 560 10.56 28.92 20.13
CA GLU A 560 11.38 28.54 21.28
C GLU A 560 12.80 28.18 20.84
N THR A 561 12.94 27.45 19.73
CA THR A 561 14.24 26.99 19.21
C THR A 561 14.83 27.88 18.12
N GLY A 562 13.97 28.62 17.41
CA GLY A 562 14.31 29.39 16.21
C GLY A 562 14.49 28.53 14.95
N GLU A 563 14.18 27.22 15.02
CA GLU A 563 14.34 26.28 13.90
C GLU A 563 13.30 26.49 12.80
N VAL A 564 13.70 26.25 11.55
CA VAL A 564 12.79 26.22 10.39
C VAL A 564 12.16 24.84 10.30
N VAL A 565 10.84 24.78 10.24
CA VAL A 565 10.05 23.54 10.28
C VAL A 565 9.20 23.44 9.02
N LEU A 566 9.28 22.31 8.32
CA LEU A 566 8.41 22.03 7.18
C LEU A 566 6.96 21.87 7.66
N ALA A 567 6.07 22.66 7.08
CA ALA A 567 4.67 22.72 7.47
C ALA A 567 3.76 22.48 6.26
N ASP A 568 2.46 22.59 6.51
CA ASP A 568 1.39 22.47 5.52
C ASP A 568 1.26 21.08 4.91
N GLU A 569 0.57 20.97 3.76
CA GLU A 569 0.59 19.76 2.97
C GLU A 569 1.87 19.68 2.14
N VAL A 570 2.38 18.47 1.91
CA VAL A 570 3.68 18.28 1.29
C VAL A 570 3.56 17.33 0.11
N LEU A 571 3.97 17.80 -1.07
CA LEU A 571 4.09 17.01 -2.29
C LEU A 571 2.80 16.23 -2.63
N THR A 572 1.68 16.95 -2.63
CA THR A 572 0.39 16.38 -3.02
C THR A 572 0.03 16.85 -4.44
N PRO A 573 -0.96 16.24 -5.12
CA PRO A 573 -1.47 16.78 -6.38
C PRO A 573 -2.10 18.19 -6.27
N ASP A 574 -2.35 18.69 -5.05
CA ASP A 574 -2.80 20.07 -4.84
C ASP A 574 -1.62 21.05 -4.75
N SER A 575 -0.47 20.61 -4.23
CA SER A 575 0.74 21.45 -4.08
C SER A 575 1.81 21.22 -5.15
N SER A 576 1.65 20.21 -6.01
CA SER A 576 2.64 19.78 -7.01
C SER A 576 2.03 19.44 -8.36
N ARG A 577 2.84 19.54 -9.42
CA ARG A 577 2.52 18.99 -10.75
C ARG A 577 3.18 17.63 -10.92
N PHE A 578 2.36 16.59 -11.09
CA PHE A 578 2.83 15.22 -11.26
C PHE A 578 2.54 14.71 -12.67
N TRP A 579 3.58 14.30 -13.37
CA TRP A 579 3.47 13.76 -14.73
C TRP A 579 3.77 12.27 -14.76
N PRO A 580 3.03 11.47 -15.54
CA PRO A 580 3.39 10.08 -15.80
C PRO A 580 4.73 10.00 -16.56
N LYS A 581 5.68 9.22 -16.04
CA LYS A 581 7.02 9.09 -16.64
C LYS A 581 6.99 8.44 -18.03
N ASP A 582 6.06 7.53 -18.26
CA ASP A 582 5.88 6.75 -19.49
C ASP A 582 5.35 7.57 -20.68
N THR A 583 4.64 8.67 -20.43
CA THR A 583 4.05 9.53 -21.46
C THR A 583 4.70 10.91 -21.56
N TYR A 584 5.72 11.16 -20.75
CA TYR A 584 6.46 12.42 -20.72
C TYR A 584 7.20 12.69 -22.03
N GLU A 585 6.99 13.87 -22.61
CA GLU A 585 7.65 14.30 -23.84
C GLU A 585 7.98 15.79 -23.83
N ILE A 586 9.22 16.16 -24.14
CA ILE A 586 9.67 17.56 -24.21
C ILE A 586 9.05 18.27 -25.41
N GLY A 587 8.66 19.52 -25.25
CA GLY A 587 8.13 20.39 -26.30
C GLY A 587 6.60 20.47 -26.37
N ARG A 588 5.91 19.91 -25.37
CA ARG A 588 4.45 19.98 -25.23
C ARG A 588 4.02 20.11 -23.77
N GLY A 589 2.75 20.42 -23.55
CA GLY A 589 2.11 20.24 -22.25
C GLY A 589 1.95 18.75 -21.90
N GLN A 590 1.98 18.42 -20.61
CA GLN A 590 1.89 17.04 -20.14
C GLN A 590 0.51 16.72 -19.58
N ALA A 591 0.12 15.45 -19.66
CA ALA A 591 -0.94 14.92 -18.80
C ALA A 591 -0.48 15.04 -17.34
N SER A 592 -1.40 15.37 -16.44
CA SER A 592 -1.11 15.52 -15.02
C SER A 592 -2.00 14.63 -14.17
N PHE A 593 -1.46 14.12 -13.06
CA PHE A 593 -2.25 13.44 -12.02
C PHE A 593 -2.97 14.44 -11.08
N ASP A 594 -3.03 15.72 -11.46
CA ASP A 594 -3.65 16.80 -10.69
C ASP A 594 -5.03 17.22 -11.23
N LYS A 595 -5.43 18.44 -10.88
CA LYS A 595 -6.68 19.12 -11.24
C LYS A 595 -6.86 19.42 -12.74
N GLN A 596 -6.01 18.88 -13.63
CA GLN A 596 -6.05 19.23 -15.06
C GLN A 596 -7.39 18.88 -15.73
N PHE A 597 -8.02 17.74 -15.40
CA PHE A 597 -9.35 17.39 -15.92
C PHE A 597 -10.43 18.41 -15.55
N LEU A 598 -10.44 18.87 -14.31
CA LEU A 598 -11.34 19.92 -13.84
C LEU A 598 -11.08 21.24 -14.57
N ARG A 599 -9.81 21.62 -14.74
CA ARG A 599 -9.42 22.85 -15.45
C ARG A 599 -9.88 22.82 -16.91
N ASP A 600 -9.61 21.73 -17.62
CA ASP A 600 -9.96 21.59 -19.03
C ASP A 600 -11.48 21.59 -19.23
N TRP A 601 -12.23 20.92 -18.35
CA TRP A 601 -13.69 20.96 -18.34
C TRP A 601 -14.24 22.37 -18.09
N LEU A 602 -13.72 23.10 -17.09
CA LEU A 602 -14.14 24.46 -16.80
C LEU A 602 -13.88 25.41 -17.99
N VAL A 603 -12.77 25.23 -18.70
CA VAL A 603 -12.47 26.02 -19.91
C VAL A 603 -13.44 25.66 -21.03
N LYS A 604 -13.61 24.36 -21.30
CA LYS A 604 -14.48 23.85 -22.36
C LYS A 604 -15.94 24.30 -22.21
N GLU A 605 -16.46 24.27 -20.99
CA GLU A 605 -17.84 24.66 -20.68
C GLU A 605 -18.01 26.19 -20.47
N GLY A 606 -16.93 26.98 -20.59
CA GLY A 606 -16.98 28.43 -20.37
C GLY A 606 -17.31 28.81 -18.92
N LEU A 607 -16.89 27.98 -17.96
CA LEU A 607 -17.10 28.10 -16.52
C LEU A 607 -15.85 28.56 -15.74
N LYS A 608 -14.73 28.79 -16.44
CA LYS A 608 -13.47 29.27 -15.85
C LYS A 608 -13.70 30.50 -14.95
N GLY A 609 -13.36 30.35 -13.67
CA GLY A 609 -13.41 31.42 -12.66
C GLY A 609 -14.83 31.82 -12.21
N LYS A 610 -15.87 31.05 -12.56
CA LYS A 610 -17.24 31.30 -12.08
C LYS A 610 -17.46 30.67 -10.71
N GLU A 611 -18.13 31.39 -9.81
CA GLU A 611 -18.57 30.89 -8.52
C GLU A 611 -19.80 29.97 -8.65
N GLY A 612 -20.04 29.13 -7.63
CA GLY A 612 -21.19 28.23 -7.57
C GLY A 612 -21.20 27.14 -8.64
N VAL A 613 -20.05 26.81 -9.22
CA VAL A 613 -19.95 25.77 -10.24
C VAL A 613 -19.98 24.39 -9.57
N ARG A 614 -20.98 23.59 -9.91
CA ARG A 614 -21.07 22.17 -9.55
C ARG A 614 -20.49 21.30 -10.67
N MET A 615 -19.52 20.46 -10.35
CA MET A 615 -18.96 19.46 -11.27
C MET A 615 -20.00 18.39 -11.57
N THR A 616 -20.01 17.88 -12.80
CA THR A 616 -20.76 16.65 -13.12
C THR A 616 -20.14 15.45 -12.42
N GLU A 617 -20.93 14.40 -12.20
CA GLU A 617 -20.45 13.17 -11.56
C GLU A 617 -19.25 12.56 -12.28
N GLU A 618 -19.28 12.54 -13.61
CA GLU A 618 -18.17 12.05 -14.44
C GLU A 618 -16.86 12.82 -14.20
N ILE A 619 -16.93 14.15 -14.08
CA ILE A 619 -15.74 14.97 -13.82
C ILE A 619 -15.24 14.77 -12.40
N ALA A 620 -16.14 14.68 -11.42
CA ALA A 620 -15.78 14.40 -10.04
C ALA A 620 -15.10 13.03 -9.90
N GLN A 621 -15.66 11.99 -10.53
CA GLN A 621 -15.12 10.64 -10.52
C GLN A 621 -13.75 10.56 -11.22
N LYS A 622 -13.61 11.07 -12.44
CA LYS A 622 -12.32 11.09 -13.16
C LYS A 622 -11.24 11.84 -12.39
N THR A 623 -11.62 12.92 -11.73
CA THR A 623 -10.71 13.67 -10.86
C THR A 623 -10.32 12.82 -9.64
N ALA A 624 -11.27 12.16 -8.98
CA ALA A 624 -11.00 11.27 -7.84
C ALA A 624 -10.05 10.12 -8.21
N GLU A 625 -10.26 9.50 -9.36
CA GLU A 625 -9.40 8.43 -9.90
C GLU A 625 -7.95 8.90 -10.06
N LYS A 626 -7.72 10.15 -10.49
CA LYS A 626 -6.37 10.72 -10.63
C LYS A 626 -5.68 10.99 -9.31
N TYR A 627 -6.41 11.49 -8.30
CA TYR A 627 -5.88 11.61 -6.94
C TYR A 627 -5.51 10.24 -6.37
N LYS A 628 -6.36 9.23 -6.59
CA LYS A 628 -6.10 7.86 -6.14
C LYS A 628 -4.87 7.27 -6.83
N GLU A 629 -4.76 7.41 -8.15
CA GLU A 629 -3.61 6.93 -8.93
C GLU A 629 -2.30 7.60 -8.48
N ALA A 630 -2.31 8.92 -8.23
CA ALA A 630 -1.16 9.62 -7.66
C ALA A 630 -0.78 9.06 -6.29
N TRP A 631 -1.76 8.90 -5.40
CA TRP A 631 -1.54 8.33 -4.08
C TRP A 631 -0.97 6.90 -4.19
N GLU A 632 -1.56 6.01 -4.99
CA GLU A 632 -1.09 4.63 -5.18
C GLU A 632 0.35 4.57 -5.70
N LYS A 633 0.71 5.41 -6.67
CA LYS A 633 2.09 5.48 -7.18
C LYS A 633 3.05 5.93 -6.08
N ILE A 634 2.72 7.00 -5.35
CA ILE A 634 3.61 7.55 -4.31
C ILE A 634 3.71 6.65 -3.08
N THR A 635 2.61 6.06 -2.61
CA THR A 635 2.59 5.28 -1.35
C THR A 635 2.81 3.80 -1.54
N GLY A 636 2.54 3.27 -2.74
CA GLY A 636 2.43 1.83 -3.00
C GLY A 636 1.05 1.24 -2.79
N GLY A 637 0.04 2.08 -2.53
CA GLY A 637 -1.34 1.62 -2.35
C GLY A 637 -1.63 1.00 -0.98
N ASN A 638 -0.69 1.13 -0.04
CA ASN A 638 -0.81 0.66 1.34
C ASN A 638 -1.21 1.80 2.28
#